data_AF-A0A1T5AF19-F1
#
_entry.id   AF-A0A1T5AF19-F1
#
_cell.length_a   1.000
_cell.length_b   1.000
_cell.length_c   1.000
_cell.angle_alpha   90.00
_cell.angle_beta   90.00
_cell.angle_gamma   90.00
#
_symmetry.space_group_name_H-M   'P 1'
#
loop_
_entity.id
_entity.type
_entity.pdbx_description
1 polymer ?
#
loop_
_entity_poly.entity_id
_entity_poly.type
_entity_poly.pdbx_seq_one_letter_code
_entity_poly.pdbx_strand_id
1 'polypeptide(L)'
;MKSICNLLLLLILCVAGYAQQPSYSKFYYQRASLFEELPIQSQDVVFLGNSITNGSEWHELFNAPNFKNRGISGDLAQGVYDRLQPIIKGKPQKVFLLIGINDLQRGTPPDSVIYWVQKIIQQLKQQSPDTKLYIQSILPVNTNLRSFSDQITRLQAIEKTNQQLEYLCQKESLTYIDLFEGLKSRSSNQLDPLYTNDGLHLMGKGYLRWKELLTPYLTEAPLVIATYPVLPVLTNKEINPVAKLVIYRTGPEKIKLQSISLSLNGTTQPDDILQIRLYEEGDNGMPDPNKPLGSGQTPKSNMKFTDNLPSGRDTIRLWVTVKLKNKINLTHRVLTTITQVETPNKSLPIIQTPAKEGLRVGVALRQFMQDKVHTSRIPGLTTAKNGTLLAIYDARYENSRDLQGDIDIALNRSNDGGVTWQPMQVILDKKTWGGLPEKFNGVSDACILTDTKTGYIYVAGLWMHGVLDKETGKWTEGLTEKSSNWIHQWQAKGSQPGTDVKQTSQFLITRSTNNGKTWSEPVNITAQTKRKEWWLFAPAPGHGITLNDGTLVFPTQGRDENGISFSNITWSKDGGKSWTTSNPAYKDVTECMVAQLEDGSLMLNMRDNRNRGNYTENGRRICTTTDLGVTWTEHPTSRKALIEPTCMGSLHKHIRKGKSLLLFSNPANQSVRTNMTLKVSTDNGNTWPESYQTELDQYRSAGYSCITSINEDTIGILYESSQAQLVFQQISLNELLDNKPKQNK
;
A
#
# COMPACT_ATOMS: atom_id res chain seq x y z
N MET A 1 57.58 -59.66 -43.15
CA MET A 1 57.92 -60.86 -42.34
C MET A 1 57.19 -60.73 -41.01
N LYS A 2 56.05 -61.42 -40.87
CA LYS A 2 55.80 -62.51 -39.89
C LYS A 2 55.98 -62.05 -38.42
N SER A 3 54.88 -61.80 -37.68
CA SER A 3 54.11 -62.77 -36.84
C SER A 3 54.68 -62.75 -35.39
N ILE A 4 53.96 -62.61 -34.26
CA ILE A 4 52.92 -63.50 -33.66
C ILE A 4 52.37 -62.88 -32.33
N CYS A 5 51.06 -63.10 -32.09
CA CYS A 5 50.25 -63.26 -30.85
C CYS A 5 50.25 -62.26 -29.67
N ASN A 6 49.06 -61.85 -29.23
CA ASN A 6 48.26 -62.64 -28.26
C ASN A 6 46.79 -62.21 -28.13
N LEU A 7 45.98 -63.21 -27.81
CA LEU A 7 44.53 -63.31 -27.72
C LEU A 7 44.00 -62.70 -26.40
N LEU A 8 42.89 -61.95 -26.42
CA LEU A 8 41.94 -61.93 -25.29
C LEU A 8 40.52 -61.66 -25.81
N LEU A 9 39.69 -62.69 -25.74
CA LEU A 9 38.27 -62.69 -26.07
C LEU A 9 37.51 -62.11 -24.86
N LEU A 10 36.78 -61.00 -25.00
CA LEU A 10 35.85 -60.50 -23.99
C LEU A 10 34.42 -60.55 -24.55
N LEU A 11 33.62 -61.45 -23.99
CA LEU A 11 32.18 -61.56 -24.21
C LEU A 11 31.48 -60.23 -23.88
N ILE A 12 30.78 -59.63 -24.84
CA ILE A 12 29.81 -58.56 -24.58
C ILE A 12 28.45 -59.22 -24.32
N LEU A 13 28.06 -59.27 -23.06
CA LEU A 13 26.69 -59.53 -22.62
C LEU A 13 25.84 -58.28 -22.91
N CYS A 14 25.02 -58.33 -23.96
CA CYS A 14 23.95 -57.36 -24.18
C CYS A 14 22.85 -57.57 -23.13
N VAL A 15 22.91 -56.81 -22.03
CA VAL A 15 21.74 -56.62 -21.16
C VAL A 15 20.91 -55.50 -21.78
N ALA A 16 19.82 -55.88 -22.47
CA ALA A 16 18.74 -54.96 -22.78
C ALA A 16 18.12 -54.51 -21.45
N GLY A 17 18.55 -53.35 -20.94
CA GLY A 17 17.86 -52.69 -19.85
C GLY A 17 16.48 -52.28 -20.34
N TYR A 18 15.44 -53.00 -19.90
CA TYR A 18 14.07 -52.49 -19.98
C TYR A 18 14.02 -51.21 -19.15
N ALA A 19 14.00 -50.06 -19.80
CA ALA A 19 13.67 -48.80 -19.16
C ALA A 19 12.27 -48.96 -18.53
N GLN A 20 12.20 -48.77 -17.22
CA GLN A 20 10.96 -48.83 -16.46
C GLN A 20 10.05 -47.70 -16.99
N GLN A 21 8.92 -48.06 -17.61
CA GLN A 21 7.93 -47.08 -18.06
C GLN A 21 7.51 -46.21 -16.85
N PRO A 22 7.39 -44.88 -17.01
CA PRO A 22 6.99 -44.01 -15.92
C PRO A 22 5.62 -44.44 -15.38
N SER A 23 5.55 -44.73 -14.09
CA SER A 23 4.30 -45.15 -13.44
C SER A 23 3.51 -43.92 -13.00
N TYR A 24 2.44 -43.60 -13.72
CA TYR A 24 1.49 -42.54 -13.37
C TYR A 24 0.39 -43.02 -12.42
N SER A 25 -0.38 -42.08 -11.84
CA SER A 25 -1.49 -42.41 -10.95
C SER A 25 -2.62 -43.13 -11.71
N LYS A 26 -3.43 -43.93 -11.01
CA LYS A 26 -4.63 -44.55 -11.61
C LYS A 26 -5.57 -43.50 -12.23
N PHE A 27 -5.71 -42.35 -11.56
CA PHE A 27 -6.52 -41.23 -12.05
C PHE A 27 -5.97 -40.63 -13.35
N TYR A 28 -4.64 -40.58 -13.51
CA TYR A 28 -4.02 -40.16 -14.76
C TYR A 28 -4.46 -41.07 -15.91
N TYR A 29 -4.34 -42.39 -15.78
CA TYR A 29 -4.72 -43.32 -16.84
C TYR A 29 -6.21 -43.25 -17.19
N GLN A 30 -7.08 -43.12 -16.18
CA GLN A 30 -8.53 -42.95 -16.39
C GLN A 30 -8.86 -41.68 -17.19
N ARG A 31 -8.19 -40.57 -16.89
CA ARG A 31 -8.42 -39.29 -17.58
C ARG A 31 -7.77 -39.26 -18.96
N ALA A 32 -6.57 -39.82 -19.10
CA ALA A 32 -5.86 -39.91 -20.37
C ALA A 32 -6.66 -40.75 -21.38
N SER A 33 -7.14 -41.94 -21.00
CA SER A 33 -7.96 -42.77 -21.89
C SER A 33 -9.28 -42.10 -22.27
N LEU A 34 -9.94 -41.41 -21.33
CA LEU A 34 -11.12 -40.61 -21.65
C LEU A 34 -10.81 -39.50 -22.68
N PHE A 35 -9.66 -38.84 -22.56
CA PHE A 35 -9.26 -37.79 -23.50
C PHE A 35 -8.82 -38.31 -24.87
N GLU A 36 -8.50 -39.60 -25.01
CA GLU A 36 -8.30 -40.25 -26.30
C GLU A 36 -9.63 -40.41 -27.06
N GLU A 37 -10.72 -40.68 -26.33
CA GLU A 37 -12.06 -40.84 -26.90
C GLU A 37 -12.79 -39.50 -27.17
N LEU A 38 -12.42 -38.43 -26.45
CA LEU A 38 -13.05 -37.11 -26.60
C LEU A 38 -12.32 -36.25 -27.65
N PRO A 39 -12.89 -36.06 -28.85
CA PRO A 39 -12.19 -35.40 -29.95
C PRO A 39 -11.88 -33.93 -29.65
N ILE A 40 -10.78 -33.47 -30.22
CA ILE A 40 -10.42 -32.05 -30.36
C ILE A 40 -10.63 -31.68 -31.83
N GLN A 41 -11.24 -30.52 -32.07
CA GLN A 41 -11.47 -29.96 -33.40
C GLN A 41 -10.60 -28.73 -33.63
N SER A 42 -10.43 -28.34 -34.89
CA SER A 42 -9.50 -27.26 -35.26
C SER A 42 -9.88 -25.87 -34.72
N GLN A 43 -11.15 -25.65 -34.40
CA GLN A 43 -11.65 -24.40 -33.81
C GLN A 43 -11.62 -24.41 -32.27
N ASP A 44 -11.20 -25.51 -31.65
CA ASP A 44 -11.19 -25.62 -30.19
C ASP A 44 -10.04 -24.81 -29.56
N VAL A 45 -10.31 -24.31 -28.36
CA VAL A 45 -9.31 -23.74 -27.46
C VAL A 45 -9.08 -24.73 -26.33
N VAL A 46 -7.85 -25.21 -26.18
CA VAL A 46 -7.50 -26.27 -25.23
C VAL A 46 -6.77 -25.70 -24.02
N PHE A 47 -7.28 -25.97 -22.82
CA PHE A 47 -6.59 -25.71 -21.55
C PHE A 47 -5.90 -27.00 -21.10
N LEU A 48 -4.58 -27.07 -21.23
CA LEU A 48 -3.75 -28.25 -20.99
C LEU A 48 -2.97 -28.07 -19.68
N GLY A 49 -2.98 -29.07 -18.79
CA GLY A 49 -2.22 -28.97 -17.55
C GLY A 49 -2.56 -30.00 -16.48
N ASN A 50 -2.39 -29.58 -15.23
CA ASN A 50 -2.54 -30.44 -14.05
C ASN A 50 -3.89 -30.26 -13.30
N SER A 51 -3.91 -30.50 -11.98
CA SER A 51 -5.08 -30.35 -11.10
C SER A 51 -5.70 -28.96 -11.13
N ILE A 52 -4.88 -27.91 -11.25
CA ILE A 52 -5.34 -26.52 -11.25
C ILE A 52 -6.09 -26.23 -12.56
N THR A 53 -5.62 -26.77 -13.68
CA THR A 53 -6.35 -26.72 -14.96
C THR A 53 -7.59 -27.61 -14.95
N ASN A 54 -7.51 -28.79 -14.31
CA ASN A 54 -8.62 -29.74 -14.21
C ASN A 54 -9.80 -29.19 -13.39
N GLY A 55 -9.55 -28.33 -12.40
CA GLY A 55 -10.56 -27.85 -11.45
C GLY A 55 -11.52 -26.77 -11.98
N SER A 56 -11.44 -26.39 -13.25
CA SER A 56 -12.28 -25.35 -13.87
C SER A 56 -13.21 -25.91 -14.95
N GLU A 57 -14.46 -25.46 -14.93
CA GLU A 57 -15.41 -25.68 -16.04
C GLU A 57 -15.19 -24.62 -17.12
N TRP A 58 -14.10 -24.74 -17.90
CA TRP A 58 -13.65 -23.70 -18.84
C TRP A 58 -14.73 -23.27 -19.85
N HIS A 59 -15.54 -24.22 -20.35
CA HIS A 59 -16.60 -23.92 -21.30
C HIS A 59 -17.74 -23.09 -20.69
N GLU A 60 -18.13 -23.37 -19.44
CA GLU A 60 -19.12 -22.56 -18.71
C GLU A 60 -18.53 -21.22 -18.26
N LEU A 61 -17.30 -21.24 -17.73
CA LEU A 61 -16.61 -20.05 -17.24
C LEU A 61 -16.48 -18.98 -18.32
N PHE A 62 -16.23 -19.39 -19.57
CA PHE A 62 -16.13 -18.49 -20.72
C PHE A 62 -17.41 -18.40 -21.57
N ASN A 63 -18.45 -19.18 -21.25
CA ASN A 63 -19.64 -19.35 -22.09
C ASN A 63 -19.29 -19.69 -23.55
N ALA A 64 -18.37 -20.65 -23.72
CA ALA A 64 -17.76 -21.01 -25.01
C ALA A 64 -17.68 -22.55 -25.16
N PRO A 65 -18.55 -23.19 -25.96
CA PRO A 65 -18.62 -24.66 -26.05
C PRO A 65 -17.39 -25.30 -26.71
N ASN A 66 -16.60 -24.54 -27.46
CA ASN A 66 -15.34 -24.97 -28.07
C ASN A 66 -14.13 -24.89 -27.11
N PHE A 67 -14.34 -24.53 -25.84
CA PHE A 67 -13.25 -24.49 -24.86
C PHE A 67 -13.15 -25.83 -24.14
N LYS A 68 -12.01 -26.51 -24.29
CA LYS A 68 -11.83 -27.89 -23.86
C LYS A 68 -10.87 -27.96 -22.67
N ASN A 69 -11.34 -28.58 -21.58
CA ASN A 69 -10.49 -28.93 -20.46
C ASN A 69 -9.67 -30.19 -20.78
N ARG A 70 -8.34 -30.12 -20.70
CA ARG A 70 -7.41 -31.25 -20.80
C ARG A 70 -6.44 -31.29 -19.61
N GLY A 71 -6.90 -30.83 -18.45
CA GLY A 71 -6.22 -30.95 -17.16
C GLY A 71 -6.34 -32.34 -16.56
N ILE A 72 -5.28 -32.82 -15.90
CA ILE A 72 -5.29 -34.07 -15.11
C ILE A 72 -4.71 -33.81 -13.72
N SER A 73 -5.41 -34.22 -12.66
CA SER A 73 -4.93 -34.02 -11.29
C SER A 73 -3.64 -34.80 -11.02
N GLY A 74 -2.65 -34.13 -10.41
CA GLY A 74 -1.35 -34.70 -10.08
C GLY A 74 -0.40 -34.93 -11.27
N ASP A 75 -0.77 -34.46 -12.47
CA ASP A 75 0.01 -34.64 -13.70
C ASP A 75 1.35 -33.90 -13.64
N LEU A 76 2.35 -34.47 -14.31
CA LEU A 76 3.72 -33.98 -14.42
C LEU A 76 3.99 -33.44 -15.83
N ALA A 77 5.06 -32.67 -16.02
CA ALA A 77 5.44 -32.19 -17.35
C ALA A 77 5.66 -33.35 -18.34
N GLN A 78 6.28 -34.45 -17.89
CA GLN A 78 6.43 -35.66 -18.70
C GLN A 78 5.09 -36.35 -19.00
N GLY A 79 4.16 -36.39 -18.04
CA GLY A 79 2.85 -36.99 -18.25
C GLY A 79 2.04 -36.25 -19.30
N VAL A 80 2.08 -34.90 -19.28
CA VAL A 80 1.48 -34.08 -20.36
C VAL A 80 2.10 -34.40 -21.72
N TYR A 81 3.43 -34.58 -21.78
CA TYR A 81 4.12 -34.98 -23.02
C TYR A 81 3.64 -36.34 -23.54
N ASP A 82 3.53 -37.33 -22.66
CA ASP A 82 3.16 -38.70 -23.03
C ASP A 82 1.72 -38.79 -23.58
N ARG A 83 0.80 -37.92 -23.13
CA ARG A 83 -0.61 -37.87 -23.58
C ARG A 83 -0.92 -36.78 -24.60
N LEU A 84 0.08 -36.24 -25.28
CA LEU A 84 -0.08 -35.06 -26.14
C LEU A 84 -0.77 -35.37 -27.48
N GLN A 85 -0.68 -36.62 -27.95
CA GLN A 85 -1.11 -37.03 -29.30
C GLN A 85 -2.59 -36.76 -29.62
N PRO A 86 -3.57 -37.04 -28.75
CA PRO A 86 -4.98 -36.70 -29.01
C PRO A 86 -5.21 -35.20 -29.25
N ILE A 87 -4.41 -34.33 -28.61
CA ILE A 87 -4.50 -32.87 -28.79
C ILE A 87 -3.89 -32.46 -30.14
N ILE A 88 -2.70 -32.97 -30.46
CA ILE A 88 -2.01 -32.70 -31.73
C ILE A 88 -2.88 -33.12 -32.93
N LYS A 89 -3.49 -34.30 -32.87
CA LYS A 89 -4.33 -34.83 -33.96
C LYS A 89 -5.51 -33.92 -34.30
N GLY A 90 -6.08 -33.26 -33.28
CA GLY A 90 -7.23 -32.36 -33.45
C GLY A 90 -6.87 -30.97 -33.99
N LYS A 91 -5.57 -30.62 -34.03
CA LYS A 91 -5.05 -29.33 -34.52
C LYS A 91 -5.80 -28.10 -33.99
N PRO A 92 -5.95 -27.95 -32.66
CA PRO A 92 -6.76 -26.89 -32.08
C PRO A 92 -6.25 -25.49 -32.44
N GLN A 93 -7.14 -24.50 -32.40
CA GLN A 93 -6.81 -23.12 -32.70
C GLN A 93 -5.78 -22.58 -31.70
N LYS A 94 -5.98 -22.88 -30.41
CA LYS A 94 -5.14 -22.38 -29.30
C LYS A 94 -4.92 -23.47 -28.26
N VAL A 95 -3.73 -23.49 -27.66
CA VAL A 95 -3.40 -24.31 -26.49
C VAL A 95 -2.83 -23.41 -25.40
N PHE A 96 -3.41 -23.46 -24.20
CA PHE A 96 -2.93 -22.80 -22.99
C PHE A 96 -2.34 -23.86 -22.06
N LEU A 97 -1.02 -23.89 -21.91
CA LEU A 97 -0.31 -24.89 -21.10
C LEU A 97 0.06 -24.31 -19.73
N LEU A 98 -0.36 -24.97 -18.64
CA LEU A 98 0.13 -24.73 -17.27
C LEU A 98 0.57 -26.07 -16.65
N ILE A 99 1.87 -26.23 -16.36
CA ILE A 99 2.42 -27.47 -15.79
C ILE A 99 3.69 -27.19 -14.98
N GLY A 100 4.10 -28.14 -14.12
CA GLY A 100 5.37 -28.09 -13.39
C GLY A 100 5.27 -28.05 -11.86
N ILE A 101 4.15 -27.59 -11.28
CA ILE A 101 4.03 -27.48 -9.81
C ILE A 101 4.15 -28.84 -9.09
N ASN A 102 3.60 -29.90 -9.68
CA ASN A 102 3.68 -31.25 -9.12
C ASN A 102 5.08 -31.84 -9.23
N ASP A 103 5.80 -31.53 -10.31
CA ASP A 103 7.20 -31.89 -10.51
C ASP A 103 8.05 -31.28 -9.40
N LEU A 104 7.92 -29.96 -9.19
CA LEU A 104 8.61 -29.24 -8.10
C LEU A 104 8.22 -29.78 -6.72
N GLN A 105 6.96 -30.14 -6.51
CA GLN A 105 6.50 -30.76 -5.26
C GLN A 105 7.15 -32.12 -5.00
N ARG A 106 7.48 -32.88 -6.05
CA ARG A 106 8.18 -34.18 -5.98
C ARG A 106 9.71 -34.04 -5.96
N GLY A 107 10.24 -32.82 -5.90
CA GLY A 107 11.67 -32.56 -5.86
C GLY A 107 12.36 -32.59 -7.22
N THR A 108 11.61 -32.61 -8.32
CA THR A 108 12.18 -32.48 -9.67
C THR A 108 12.81 -31.09 -9.84
N PRO A 109 14.07 -30.99 -10.29
CA PRO A 109 14.73 -29.70 -10.51
C PRO A 109 14.04 -28.87 -11.60
N PRO A 110 14.07 -27.53 -11.52
CA PRO A 110 13.56 -26.63 -12.55
C PRO A 110 13.98 -26.99 -13.97
N ASP A 111 15.26 -27.30 -14.19
CA ASP A 111 15.81 -27.60 -15.52
C ASP A 111 15.14 -28.83 -16.17
N SER A 112 14.76 -29.84 -15.37
CA SER A 112 14.04 -31.02 -15.86
C SER A 112 12.59 -30.70 -16.23
N VAL A 113 11.93 -29.79 -15.52
CA VAL A 113 10.60 -29.29 -15.88
C VAL A 113 10.66 -28.57 -17.23
N ILE A 114 11.65 -27.69 -17.40
CA ILE A 114 11.87 -26.93 -18.63
C ILE A 114 12.15 -27.86 -19.81
N TYR A 115 12.95 -28.91 -19.62
CA TYR A 115 13.22 -29.92 -20.65
C TYR A 115 11.93 -30.53 -21.21
N TRP A 116 11.01 -30.97 -20.34
CA TRP A 116 9.75 -31.58 -20.79
C TRP A 116 8.80 -30.57 -21.44
N VAL A 117 8.72 -29.35 -20.92
CA VAL A 117 7.95 -28.27 -21.57
C VAL A 117 8.50 -27.98 -22.96
N GLN A 118 9.83 -27.94 -23.13
CA GLN A 118 10.47 -27.79 -24.44
C GLN A 118 10.10 -28.94 -25.39
N LYS A 119 10.03 -30.19 -24.91
CA LYS A 119 9.61 -31.34 -25.71
C LYS A 119 8.15 -31.24 -26.16
N ILE A 120 7.25 -30.77 -25.29
CA ILE A 120 5.84 -30.49 -25.62
C ILE A 120 5.77 -29.42 -26.73
N ILE A 121 6.50 -28.31 -26.57
CA ILE A 121 6.57 -27.23 -27.56
C ILE A 121 7.03 -27.78 -28.92
N GLN A 122 8.10 -28.57 -28.93
CA GLN A 122 8.66 -29.16 -30.16
C GLN A 122 7.64 -30.02 -30.90
N GLN A 123 6.93 -30.92 -30.20
CA GLN A 123 5.93 -31.78 -30.84
C GLN A 123 4.75 -30.97 -31.41
N LEU A 124 4.22 -30.00 -30.65
CA LEU A 124 3.11 -29.16 -31.12
C LEU A 124 3.52 -28.34 -32.35
N LYS A 125 4.70 -27.70 -32.33
CA LYS A 125 5.19 -26.94 -33.49
C LYS A 125 5.40 -27.81 -34.72
N GLN A 126 5.92 -29.02 -34.54
CA GLN A 126 6.23 -29.93 -35.66
C GLN A 126 4.96 -30.52 -36.29
N GLN A 127 3.97 -30.90 -35.48
CA GLN A 127 2.83 -31.69 -35.94
C GLN A 127 1.52 -30.89 -36.04
N SER A 128 1.45 -29.73 -35.41
CA SER A 128 0.32 -28.78 -35.47
C SER A 128 0.80 -27.32 -35.56
N PRO A 129 1.50 -26.94 -36.65
CA PRO A 129 2.18 -25.64 -36.76
C PRO A 129 1.24 -24.43 -36.69
N ASP A 130 -0.05 -24.60 -37.02
CA ASP A 130 -1.05 -23.53 -36.98
C ASP A 130 -1.67 -23.32 -35.58
N THR A 131 -1.43 -24.24 -34.65
CA THR A 131 -1.91 -24.13 -33.27
C THR A 131 -1.13 -23.05 -32.52
N LYS A 132 -1.82 -22.01 -32.06
CA LYS A 132 -1.22 -20.97 -31.22
C LYS A 132 -0.98 -21.48 -29.80
N LEU A 133 0.27 -21.60 -29.40
CA LEU A 133 0.65 -22.10 -28.08
C LEU A 133 0.99 -20.96 -27.12
N TYR A 134 0.34 -20.96 -25.96
CA TYR A 134 0.55 -20.05 -24.84
C TYR A 134 1.07 -20.82 -23.64
N ILE A 135 2.21 -20.38 -23.08
CA ILE A 135 2.79 -20.99 -21.88
C ILE A 135 2.45 -20.09 -20.69
N GLN A 136 1.85 -20.67 -19.67
CA GLN A 136 1.47 -19.96 -18.45
C GLN A 136 2.50 -20.22 -17.35
N SER A 137 2.81 -19.20 -16.56
CA SER A 137 3.62 -19.34 -15.35
C SER A 137 2.99 -20.36 -14.39
N ILE A 138 3.82 -21.09 -13.65
CA ILE A 138 3.39 -21.78 -12.43
C ILE A 138 2.84 -20.72 -11.46
N LEU A 139 1.69 -21.01 -10.84
CA LEU A 139 1.01 -20.09 -9.92
C LEU A 139 1.85 -19.84 -8.65
N PRO A 140 1.63 -18.72 -7.94
CA PRO A 140 2.21 -18.56 -6.62
C PRO A 140 1.55 -19.55 -5.65
N VAL A 141 2.18 -19.78 -4.51
CA VAL A 141 1.62 -20.60 -3.41
C VAL A 141 1.51 -19.76 -2.14
N ASN A 142 0.56 -20.09 -1.27
CA ASN A 142 0.42 -19.45 0.04
C ASN A 142 0.91 -20.40 1.13
N THR A 143 2.07 -20.10 1.71
CA THR A 143 2.71 -20.93 2.74
C THR A 143 2.09 -20.77 4.12
N ASN A 144 1.27 -19.74 4.34
CA ASN A 144 0.53 -19.57 5.60
C ASN A 144 -0.69 -20.50 5.66
N LEU A 145 -1.29 -20.82 4.51
CA LEU A 145 -2.43 -21.74 4.41
C LEU A 145 -2.00 -23.19 4.16
N ARG A 146 -0.75 -23.40 3.74
CA ARG A 146 -0.20 -24.72 3.44
C ARG A 146 1.16 -24.90 4.07
N SER A 147 1.22 -25.82 5.03
CA SER A 147 2.50 -26.30 5.56
C SER A 147 3.16 -27.18 4.49
N PHE A 148 4.11 -26.60 3.76
CA PHE A 148 5.09 -27.36 3.01
C PHE A 148 6.25 -27.67 3.94
N SER A 149 6.75 -28.91 3.93
CA SER A 149 7.87 -29.35 4.75
C SER A 149 9.19 -28.61 4.50
N ASP A 150 9.25 -27.69 3.52
CA ASP A 150 10.40 -26.83 3.27
C ASP A 150 9.95 -25.53 2.55
N GLN A 151 9.69 -24.46 3.32
CA GLN A 151 8.92 -23.28 2.87
C GLN A 151 9.70 -22.31 1.96
N ILE A 152 11.03 -22.25 2.04
CA ILE A 152 11.85 -21.22 1.37
C ILE A 152 12.43 -21.73 0.04
N THR A 153 12.88 -22.98 0.01
CA THR A 153 13.53 -23.61 -1.16
C THR A 153 12.59 -23.76 -2.37
N ARG A 154 11.27 -23.80 -2.14
CA ARG A 154 10.28 -24.12 -3.18
C ARG A 154 9.66 -22.90 -3.87
N LEU A 155 9.46 -21.79 -3.17
CA LEU A 155 9.01 -20.55 -3.80
C LEU A 155 10.10 -20.02 -4.76
N GLN A 156 11.37 -20.14 -4.35
CA GLN A 156 12.53 -19.89 -5.21
C GLN A 156 12.58 -20.82 -6.42
N ALA A 157 12.22 -22.10 -6.27
CA ALA A 157 12.14 -23.03 -7.38
C ALA A 157 11.04 -22.64 -8.38
N ILE A 158 9.86 -22.23 -7.91
CA ILE A 158 8.77 -21.72 -8.76
C ILE A 158 9.21 -20.48 -9.52
N GLU A 159 9.77 -19.49 -8.83
CA GLU A 159 10.27 -18.25 -9.44
C GLU A 159 11.35 -18.54 -10.49
N LYS A 160 12.30 -19.43 -10.17
CA LYS A 160 13.35 -19.87 -11.12
C LYS A 160 12.76 -20.58 -12.34
N THR A 161 11.83 -21.53 -12.14
CA THR A 161 11.16 -22.20 -13.26
C THR A 161 10.38 -21.20 -14.12
N ASN A 162 9.68 -20.25 -13.51
CA ASN A 162 8.93 -19.22 -14.24
C ASN A 162 9.84 -18.33 -15.09
N GLN A 163 10.98 -17.88 -14.56
CA GLN A 163 11.99 -17.14 -15.32
C GLN A 163 12.53 -17.95 -16.51
N GLN A 164 12.78 -19.25 -16.31
CA GLN A 164 13.25 -20.12 -17.38
C GLN A 164 12.16 -20.41 -18.43
N LEU A 165 10.89 -20.52 -18.03
CA LEU A 165 9.74 -20.64 -18.95
C LEU A 165 9.60 -19.38 -19.80
N GLU A 166 9.72 -18.19 -19.19
CA GLU A 166 9.69 -16.92 -19.90
C GLU A 166 10.83 -16.85 -20.94
N TYR A 167 12.06 -17.17 -20.53
CA TYR A 167 13.21 -17.23 -21.44
C TYR A 167 13.00 -18.23 -22.58
N LEU A 168 12.46 -19.42 -22.29
CA LEU A 168 12.14 -20.42 -23.30
C LEU A 168 11.11 -19.89 -24.29
N CYS A 169 10.07 -19.18 -23.82
CA CYS A 169 9.07 -18.57 -24.69
C CYS A 169 9.68 -17.50 -25.60
N GLN A 170 10.57 -16.66 -25.08
CA GLN A 170 11.30 -15.67 -25.87
C GLN A 170 12.12 -16.34 -26.97
N LYS A 171 12.91 -17.37 -26.61
CA LYS A 171 13.72 -18.15 -27.56
C LYS A 171 12.87 -18.80 -28.65
N GLU A 172 11.71 -19.33 -28.28
CA GLU A 172 10.81 -20.05 -29.16
C GLU A 172 9.78 -19.13 -29.87
N SER A 173 9.83 -17.81 -29.65
CA SER A 173 8.85 -16.84 -30.17
C SER A 173 7.40 -17.20 -29.80
N LEU A 174 7.19 -17.66 -28.57
CA LEU A 174 5.88 -17.99 -27.98
C LEU A 174 5.43 -16.91 -26.99
N THR A 175 4.13 -16.88 -26.71
CA THR A 175 3.57 -15.99 -25.69
C THR A 175 3.68 -16.63 -24.31
N TYR A 176 4.37 -15.95 -23.40
CA TYR A 176 4.37 -16.24 -21.97
C TYR A 176 3.25 -15.44 -21.28
N ILE A 177 2.47 -16.10 -20.42
CA ILE A 177 1.40 -15.48 -19.63
C ILE A 177 1.76 -15.58 -18.16
N ASP A 178 2.05 -14.43 -17.54
CA ASP A 178 2.43 -14.34 -16.14
C ASP A 178 1.20 -14.32 -15.23
N LEU A 179 0.71 -15.51 -14.89
CA LEU A 179 -0.34 -15.71 -13.90
C LEU A 179 0.19 -15.59 -12.47
N PHE A 180 1.48 -15.79 -12.25
CA PHE A 180 2.12 -15.65 -10.95
C PHE A 180 1.91 -14.23 -10.43
N GLU A 181 2.28 -13.25 -11.24
CA GLU A 181 2.06 -11.83 -10.93
C GLU A 181 0.56 -11.51 -10.83
N GLY A 182 -0.26 -12.11 -11.69
CA GLY A 182 -1.70 -11.83 -11.76
C GLY A 182 -2.52 -12.36 -10.57
N LEU A 183 -2.00 -13.36 -9.85
CA LEU A 183 -2.70 -14.07 -8.76
C LEU A 183 -2.01 -13.95 -7.40
N LYS A 184 -0.79 -13.40 -7.31
CA LYS A 184 -0.16 -13.14 -6.01
C LYS A 184 -0.87 -12.02 -5.24
N SER A 185 -0.73 -12.04 -3.92
CA SER A 185 -1.18 -10.98 -3.04
C SER A 185 -0.45 -9.67 -3.35
N ARG A 186 -1.13 -8.54 -3.23
CA ARG A 186 -0.49 -7.22 -3.37
C ARG A 186 0.52 -6.92 -2.26
N SER A 187 0.47 -7.67 -1.15
CA SER A 187 1.36 -7.50 0.01
C SER A 187 2.46 -8.56 0.11
N SER A 188 2.49 -9.58 -0.76
CA SER A 188 3.50 -10.65 -0.73
C SER A 188 3.60 -11.41 -2.06
N ASN A 189 4.73 -12.10 -2.31
CA ASN A 189 4.85 -13.02 -3.46
C ASN A 189 4.08 -14.35 -3.29
N GLN A 190 3.08 -14.38 -2.41
CA GLN A 190 2.28 -15.57 -2.14
C GLN A 190 0.93 -15.50 -2.86
N LEU A 191 0.30 -16.64 -3.10
CA LEU A 191 -1.07 -16.70 -3.64
C LEU A 191 -2.02 -15.93 -2.73
N ASP A 192 -2.82 -15.03 -3.30
CA ASP A 192 -3.74 -14.20 -2.53
C ASP A 192 -4.76 -15.10 -1.78
N PRO A 193 -4.92 -14.96 -0.44
CA PRO A 193 -5.92 -15.70 0.32
C PRO A 193 -7.36 -15.54 -0.21
N LEU A 194 -7.65 -14.47 -0.95
CA LEU A 194 -8.93 -14.30 -1.64
C LEU A 194 -9.19 -15.38 -2.71
N TYR A 195 -8.12 -15.94 -3.28
CA TYR A 195 -8.17 -16.85 -4.42
C TYR A 195 -7.99 -18.31 -4.03
N THR A 196 -7.64 -18.63 -2.78
CA THR A 196 -7.33 -20.00 -2.36
C THR A 196 -7.78 -20.28 -0.93
N ASN A 197 -8.20 -21.52 -0.66
CA ASN A 197 -8.48 -22.00 0.69
C ASN A 197 -7.40 -22.96 1.23
N ASP A 198 -6.55 -23.51 0.36
CA ASP A 198 -5.53 -24.49 0.73
C ASP A 198 -4.11 -24.04 0.36
N GLY A 199 -3.94 -22.81 -0.12
CA GLY A 199 -2.66 -22.24 -0.50
C GLY A 199 -2.06 -22.75 -1.81
N LEU A 200 -2.78 -23.56 -2.60
CA LEU A 200 -2.32 -24.07 -3.91
C LEU A 200 -3.41 -24.00 -4.98
N HIS A 201 -4.60 -24.50 -4.67
CA HIS A 201 -5.72 -24.58 -5.60
C HIS A 201 -6.56 -23.31 -5.54
N LEU A 202 -7.14 -22.96 -6.69
CA LEU A 202 -7.97 -21.78 -6.81
C LEU A 202 -9.42 -22.06 -6.40
N MET A 203 -10.01 -21.09 -5.71
CA MET A 203 -11.45 -20.97 -5.51
C MET A 203 -12.10 -20.23 -6.69
N GLY A 204 -13.43 -20.13 -6.72
CA GLY A 204 -14.18 -19.47 -7.81
C GLY A 204 -13.69 -18.05 -8.15
N LYS A 205 -13.36 -17.22 -7.14
CA LYS A 205 -12.77 -15.89 -7.37
C LYS A 205 -11.40 -15.94 -8.05
N GLY A 206 -10.58 -16.93 -7.71
CA GLY A 206 -9.30 -17.18 -8.35
C GLY A 206 -9.47 -17.59 -9.82
N TYR A 207 -10.44 -18.44 -10.14
CA TYR A 207 -10.75 -18.80 -11.53
C TYR A 207 -11.34 -17.64 -12.33
N LEU A 208 -12.16 -16.77 -11.73
CA LEU A 208 -12.63 -15.53 -12.38
C LEU A 208 -11.45 -14.59 -12.67
N ARG A 209 -10.50 -14.46 -11.74
CA ARG A 209 -9.29 -13.68 -11.98
C ARG A 209 -8.43 -14.29 -13.09
N TRP A 210 -8.27 -15.60 -13.09
CA TRP A 210 -7.56 -16.31 -14.17
C TRP A 210 -8.27 -16.11 -15.52
N LYS A 211 -9.60 -16.19 -15.56
CA LYS A 211 -10.41 -15.85 -16.74
C LYS A 211 -10.07 -14.46 -17.27
N GLU A 212 -10.06 -13.44 -16.40
CA GLU A 212 -9.69 -12.08 -16.77
C GLU A 212 -8.28 -12.00 -17.37
N LEU A 213 -7.32 -12.72 -16.78
CA LEU A 213 -5.93 -12.76 -17.25
C LEU A 213 -5.79 -13.47 -18.61
N LEU A 214 -6.64 -14.45 -18.91
CA LEU A 214 -6.60 -15.17 -20.20
C LEU A 214 -7.43 -14.51 -21.29
N THR A 215 -8.47 -13.76 -20.92
CA THR A 215 -9.37 -13.06 -21.86
C THR A 215 -8.65 -12.29 -22.98
N PRO A 216 -7.56 -11.53 -22.73
CA PRO A 216 -6.82 -10.83 -23.79
C PRO A 216 -6.37 -11.79 -24.90
N TYR A 217 -5.86 -12.97 -24.53
CA TYR A 217 -5.29 -13.95 -25.46
C TYR A 217 -6.34 -14.78 -26.21
N LEU A 218 -7.62 -14.67 -25.83
CA LEU A 218 -8.71 -15.34 -26.51
C LEU A 218 -9.20 -14.56 -27.74
N THR A 219 -8.93 -13.26 -27.82
CA THR A 219 -9.23 -12.40 -28.97
C THR A 219 -7.98 -12.10 -29.80
N GLU A 220 -8.14 -11.66 -31.06
CA GLU A 220 -7.01 -11.18 -31.89
C GLU A 220 -6.89 -9.64 -31.96
N ALA A 221 -7.77 -8.92 -31.27
CA ALA A 221 -7.75 -7.45 -31.22
C ALA A 221 -7.08 -6.97 -29.93
N PRO A 222 -6.08 -6.06 -29.99
CA PRO A 222 -5.40 -5.56 -28.79
C PRO A 222 -6.40 -5.05 -27.75
N LEU A 223 -6.13 -5.35 -26.47
CA LEU A 223 -7.05 -5.05 -25.37
C LEU A 223 -6.56 -3.86 -24.57
N VAL A 224 -7.48 -2.95 -24.23
CA VAL A 224 -7.21 -1.84 -23.32
C VAL A 224 -7.83 -2.13 -21.96
N ILE A 225 -7.03 -2.05 -20.90
CA ILE A 225 -7.50 -2.04 -19.52
C ILE A 225 -7.34 -0.62 -18.97
N ALA A 226 -8.44 0.05 -18.66
CA ALA A 226 -8.43 1.35 -17.98
C ALA A 226 -8.82 1.19 -16.50
N THR A 227 -7.97 1.70 -15.62
CA THR A 227 -8.15 1.64 -14.16
C THR A 227 -8.10 3.04 -13.55
N TYR A 228 -8.92 3.27 -12.54
CA TYR A 228 -9.08 4.58 -11.88
C TYR A 228 -8.78 4.41 -10.39
N PRO A 229 -7.53 4.62 -9.95
CA PRO A 229 -7.16 4.48 -8.55
C PRO A 229 -7.71 5.64 -7.72
N VAL A 230 -8.00 5.40 -6.44
CA VAL A 230 -8.41 6.46 -5.50
C VAL A 230 -7.16 7.21 -5.05
N LEU A 231 -6.93 8.40 -5.62
CA LEU A 231 -5.78 9.25 -5.30
C LEU A 231 -6.24 10.70 -5.12
N PRO A 232 -5.58 11.50 -4.25
CA PRO A 232 -5.85 12.92 -4.17
C PRO A 232 -5.27 13.65 -5.39
N VAL A 233 -6.04 14.57 -5.97
CA VAL A 233 -5.60 15.43 -7.08
C VAL A 233 -5.18 16.78 -6.51
N LEU A 234 -3.88 17.06 -6.52
CA LEU A 234 -3.29 18.09 -5.69
C LEU A 234 -3.02 19.39 -6.46
N THR A 235 -3.43 20.50 -5.85
CA THR A 235 -2.83 21.81 -6.15
C THR A 235 -1.37 21.83 -5.72
N ASN A 236 -0.57 22.73 -6.31
CA ASN A 236 0.88 22.83 -6.12
C ASN A 236 1.67 21.58 -6.59
N LYS A 237 1.05 20.67 -7.34
CA LYS A 237 1.69 19.51 -7.96
C LYS A 237 1.47 19.53 -9.47
N GLU A 238 2.56 19.36 -10.22
CA GLU A 238 2.54 19.42 -11.69
C GLU A 238 1.85 18.22 -12.34
N ILE A 239 2.00 17.04 -11.75
CA ILE A 239 1.56 15.76 -12.34
C ILE A 239 0.66 15.03 -11.33
N ASN A 240 -0.65 15.05 -11.57
CA ASN A 240 -1.62 14.29 -10.77
C ASN A 240 -2.22 13.14 -11.59
N PRO A 241 -1.89 11.88 -11.30
CA PRO A 241 -2.48 10.74 -12.01
C PRO A 241 -3.97 10.59 -11.70
N VAL A 242 -4.78 10.38 -12.74
CA VAL A 242 -6.25 10.24 -12.62
C VAL A 242 -6.80 8.99 -13.30
N ALA A 243 -6.07 8.42 -14.27
CA ALA A 243 -6.41 7.14 -14.88
C ALA A 243 -5.15 6.44 -15.39
N LYS A 244 -5.08 5.11 -15.27
CA LYS A 244 -4.03 4.27 -15.84
C LYS A 244 -4.60 3.43 -16.97
N LEU A 245 -3.91 3.43 -18.11
CA LEU A 245 -4.21 2.58 -19.26
C LEU A 245 -3.11 1.55 -19.44
N VAL A 246 -3.49 0.29 -19.59
CA VAL A 246 -2.59 -0.77 -20.04
C VAL A 246 -3.15 -1.37 -21.33
N ILE A 247 -2.38 -1.25 -22.41
CA ILE A 247 -2.74 -1.81 -23.72
C ILE A 247 -1.87 -3.03 -23.97
N TYR A 248 -2.50 -4.18 -24.20
CA TYR A 248 -1.83 -5.46 -24.49
C TYR A 248 -2.00 -5.86 -25.95
N ARG A 249 -0.92 -6.32 -26.57
CA ARG A 249 -0.95 -6.98 -27.86
C ARG A 249 -1.57 -8.36 -27.70
N THR A 250 -2.55 -8.66 -28.52
CA THR A 250 -3.26 -9.96 -28.54
C THR A 250 -3.23 -10.62 -29.92
N GLY A 251 -2.72 -9.90 -30.94
CA GLY A 251 -2.57 -10.37 -32.32
C GLY A 251 -1.12 -10.30 -32.82
N PRO A 252 -0.85 -10.72 -34.07
CA PRO A 252 0.50 -10.81 -34.64
C PRO A 252 1.12 -9.46 -35.00
N GLU A 253 0.41 -8.35 -34.89
CA GLU A 253 0.97 -7.02 -35.14
C GLU A 253 1.28 -6.29 -33.83
N LYS A 254 2.42 -5.59 -33.80
CA LYS A 254 2.80 -4.74 -32.67
C LYS A 254 1.82 -3.57 -32.54
N ILE A 255 1.57 -3.11 -31.32
CA ILE A 255 0.63 -2.01 -31.09
C ILE A 255 1.18 -0.73 -31.72
N LYS A 256 0.35 -0.06 -32.52
CA LYS A 256 0.59 1.29 -33.03
C LYS A 256 -0.63 2.14 -32.68
N LEU A 257 -0.50 2.97 -31.65
CA LEU A 257 -1.58 3.85 -31.22
C LEU A 257 -1.69 5.04 -32.19
N GLN A 258 -2.92 5.34 -32.60
CA GLN A 258 -3.27 6.51 -33.40
C GLN A 258 -3.93 7.59 -32.54
N SER A 259 -4.81 7.17 -31.62
CA SER A 259 -5.46 8.13 -30.74
C SER A 259 -5.88 7.53 -29.39
N ILE A 260 -5.99 8.39 -28.39
CA ILE A 260 -6.63 8.09 -27.11
C ILE A 260 -7.63 9.21 -26.83
N SER A 261 -8.91 8.86 -26.67
CA SER A 261 -9.97 9.80 -26.34
C SER A 261 -10.47 9.60 -24.91
N LEU A 262 -10.76 10.71 -24.24
CA LEU A 262 -11.30 10.71 -22.89
C LEU A 262 -12.39 11.78 -22.71
N SER A 263 -13.19 11.59 -21.67
CA SER A 263 -14.22 12.54 -21.24
C SER A 263 -13.97 13.04 -19.82
N LEU A 264 -14.31 14.30 -19.58
CA LEU A 264 -14.34 14.94 -18.26
C LEU A 264 -15.75 15.02 -17.66
N ASN A 265 -16.75 14.41 -18.30
CA ASN A 265 -18.12 14.44 -17.82
C ASN A 265 -18.20 13.91 -16.37
N GLY A 266 -18.80 14.69 -15.48
CA GLY A 266 -18.88 14.42 -14.04
C GLY A 266 -17.75 15.03 -13.20
N THR A 267 -16.72 15.64 -13.82
CA THR A 267 -15.85 16.60 -13.13
C THR A 267 -16.69 17.80 -12.70
N THR A 268 -16.61 18.20 -11.42
CA THR A 268 -17.50 19.26 -10.90
C THR A 268 -17.15 20.63 -11.44
N GLN A 269 -15.85 20.91 -11.64
CA GLN A 269 -15.36 22.18 -12.18
C GLN A 269 -14.18 21.96 -13.13
N PRO A 270 -14.42 21.71 -14.44
CA PRO A 270 -13.36 21.50 -15.41
C PRO A 270 -12.39 22.69 -15.56
N ASP A 271 -12.86 23.92 -15.32
CA ASP A 271 -12.03 25.13 -15.42
C ASP A 271 -10.92 25.19 -14.36
N ASP A 272 -10.99 24.37 -13.31
CA ASP A 272 -9.93 24.28 -12.31
C ASP A 272 -8.70 23.52 -12.81
N ILE A 273 -8.85 22.77 -13.91
CA ILE A 273 -7.78 22.04 -14.57
C ILE A 273 -7.09 23.01 -15.55
N LEU A 274 -5.77 23.15 -15.44
CA LEU A 274 -4.95 23.92 -16.38
C LEU A 274 -4.54 23.08 -17.59
N GLN A 275 -4.27 21.80 -17.36
CA GLN A 275 -3.72 20.92 -18.38
C GLN A 275 -4.08 19.46 -18.10
N ILE A 276 -4.31 18.70 -19.17
CA ILE A 276 -4.36 17.24 -19.16
C ILE A 276 -3.25 16.72 -20.07
N ARG A 277 -2.53 15.70 -19.63
CA ARG A 277 -1.43 15.11 -20.39
C ARG A 277 -1.33 13.61 -20.19
N LEU A 278 -0.69 12.94 -21.14
CA LEU A 278 -0.33 11.53 -21.05
C LEU A 278 1.13 11.38 -20.65
N TYR A 279 1.44 10.37 -19.85
CA TYR A 279 2.79 10.01 -19.43
C TYR A 279 2.99 8.50 -19.58
N GLU A 280 4.19 8.06 -19.93
CA GLU A 280 4.54 6.65 -19.75
C GLU A 280 4.68 6.30 -18.26
N GLU A 281 4.41 5.04 -17.93
CA GLU A 281 4.69 4.49 -16.60
C GLU A 281 6.20 4.34 -16.35
N GLY A 282 6.64 4.77 -15.18
CA GLY A 282 7.99 4.52 -14.67
C GLY A 282 8.10 3.22 -13.87
N ASP A 283 9.32 2.91 -13.42
CA ASP A 283 9.63 1.63 -12.75
C ASP A 283 8.88 1.43 -11.42
N ASN A 284 8.43 2.53 -10.79
CA ASN A 284 7.65 2.51 -9.56
C ASN A 284 6.13 2.35 -9.80
N GLY A 285 5.69 2.17 -11.05
CA GLY A 285 4.29 2.03 -11.41
C GLY A 285 3.48 3.33 -11.44
N MET A 286 4.13 4.49 -11.35
CA MET A 286 3.53 5.83 -11.41
C MET A 286 3.92 6.55 -12.71
N PRO A 287 3.30 7.70 -13.06
CA PRO A 287 3.75 8.50 -14.20
C PRO A 287 5.23 8.86 -14.07
N ASP A 288 6.03 8.61 -15.11
CA ASP A 288 7.43 9.03 -15.17
C ASP A 288 7.52 10.49 -15.64
N PRO A 289 7.93 11.46 -14.78
CA PRO A 289 7.98 12.88 -15.15
C PRO A 289 8.88 13.17 -16.37
N ASN A 290 9.83 12.29 -16.67
CA ASN A 290 10.76 12.43 -17.80
C ASN A 290 10.24 11.81 -19.11
N LYS A 291 9.08 11.15 -19.08
CA LYS A 291 8.47 10.52 -20.27
C LYS A 291 7.05 11.05 -20.56
N PRO A 292 6.87 12.38 -20.73
CA PRO A 292 5.59 12.90 -21.19
C PRO A 292 5.32 12.52 -22.65
N LEU A 293 4.06 12.30 -22.99
CA LEU A 293 3.60 12.04 -24.34
C LEU A 293 2.82 13.24 -24.88
N GLY A 294 3.12 13.59 -26.13
CA GLY A 294 2.50 14.71 -26.83
C GLY A 294 2.63 16.07 -26.13
N SER A 295 1.88 17.05 -26.63
CA SER A 295 1.66 18.32 -25.94
C SER A 295 0.59 18.16 -24.87
N GLY A 296 0.72 18.92 -23.78
CA GLY A 296 -0.35 19.02 -22.80
C GLY A 296 -1.53 19.80 -23.38
N GLN A 297 -2.75 19.31 -23.20
CA GLN A 297 -3.96 19.91 -23.75
C GLN A 297 -4.75 20.67 -22.67
N THR A 298 -5.33 21.81 -23.04
CA THR A 298 -6.33 22.53 -22.22
C THR A 298 -7.60 21.68 -22.09
N PRO A 299 -8.21 21.57 -20.89
CA PRO A 299 -9.36 20.71 -20.69
C PRO A 299 -10.58 21.12 -21.54
N LYS A 300 -11.24 20.11 -22.10
CA LYS A 300 -12.55 20.17 -22.77
C LYS A 300 -13.38 18.97 -22.30
N SER A 301 -14.71 19.02 -22.44
CA SER A 301 -15.59 17.91 -22.03
C SER A 301 -15.22 16.58 -22.68
N ASN A 302 -14.77 16.62 -23.94
CA ASN A 302 -14.21 15.49 -24.66
C ASN A 302 -12.86 15.90 -25.24
N MET A 303 -11.88 15.02 -25.08
CA MET A 303 -10.47 15.26 -25.41
C MET A 303 -9.96 14.11 -26.26
N LYS A 304 -9.05 14.40 -27.19
CA LYS A 304 -8.41 13.41 -28.06
C LYS A 304 -6.92 13.69 -28.18
N PHE A 305 -6.10 12.72 -27.80
CA PHE A 305 -4.65 12.75 -27.91
C PHE A 305 -4.24 11.97 -29.17
N THR A 306 -3.43 12.57 -30.03
CA THR A 306 -2.93 11.97 -31.29
C THR A 306 -1.42 12.00 -31.42
N ASP A 307 -0.74 12.81 -30.61
CA ASP A 307 0.64 13.20 -30.88
C ASP A 307 1.62 12.40 -30.01
N ASN A 308 2.71 11.93 -30.63
CA ASN A 308 3.80 11.20 -29.98
C ASN A 308 3.33 10.01 -29.12
N LEU A 309 2.34 9.25 -29.61
CA LEU A 309 1.86 8.05 -28.93
C LEU A 309 2.81 6.87 -29.18
N PRO A 310 3.04 6.00 -28.18
CA PRO A 310 3.94 4.86 -28.35
C PRO A 310 3.49 3.89 -29.46
N SER A 311 4.47 3.35 -30.17
CA SER A 311 4.28 2.40 -31.27
C SER A 311 5.34 1.30 -31.24
N GLY A 312 5.05 0.14 -31.82
CA GLY A 312 6.01 -0.95 -31.99
C GLY A 312 6.28 -1.79 -30.73
N ARG A 313 5.38 -1.74 -29.74
CA ARG A 313 5.52 -2.44 -28.45
C ARG A 313 4.42 -3.50 -28.26
N ASP A 314 4.72 -4.51 -27.45
CA ASP A 314 3.77 -5.58 -27.09
C ASP A 314 2.87 -5.19 -25.92
N THR A 315 3.36 -4.32 -25.04
CA THR A 315 2.57 -3.72 -23.95
C THR A 315 2.90 -2.24 -23.87
N ILE A 316 1.87 -1.41 -23.71
CA ILE A 316 1.99 0.03 -23.50
C ILE A 316 1.29 0.36 -22.17
N ARG A 317 1.98 1.05 -21.26
CA ARG A 317 1.47 1.45 -19.95
C ARG A 317 1.53 2.96 -19.84
N LEU A 318 0.35 3.59 -19.75
CA LEU A 318 0.21 5.04 -19.77
C LEU A 318 -0.58 5.51 -18.56
N TRP A 319 -0.35 6.77 -18.21
CA TRP A 319 -1.14 7.51 -17.24
C TRP A 319 -1.74 8.74 -17.90
N VAL A 320 -3.03 8.97 -17.64
CA VAL A 320 -3.65 10.29 -17.78
C VAL A 320 -3.35 11.08 -16.51
N THR A 321 -2.85 12.30 -16.68
CA THR A 321 -2.53 13.19 -15.58
C THR A 321 -3.17 14.56 -15.77
N VAL A 322 -3.44 15.24 -14.66
CA VAL A 322 -3.99 16.59 -14.64
C VAL A 322 -3.07 17.54 -13.85
N LYS A 323 -2.99 18.78 -14.31
CA LYS A 323 -2.42 19.91 -13.57
C LYS A 323 -3.57 20.84 -13.16
N LEU A 324 -3.66 21.14 -11.87
CA LEU A 324 -4.68 22.05 -11.33
C LEU A 324 -4.16 23.48 -11.25
N LYS A 325 -5.08 24.45 -11.19
CA LYS A 325 -4.79 25.81 -10.72
C LYS A 325 -4.30 25.77 -9.26
N ASN A 326 -3.47 26.74 -8.86
CA ASN A 326 -2.91 26.77 -7.50
C ASN A 326 -3.96 27.07 -6.41
N LYS A 327 -5.08 27.71 -6.78
CA LYS A 327 -6.16 28.06 -5.86
C LYS A 327 -7.50 27.62 -6.45
N ILE A 328 -8.14 26.66 -5.80
CA ILE A 328 -9.42 26.06 -6.21
C ILE A 328 -10.29 25.80 -4.99
N ASN A 329 -11.58 25.53 -5.20
CA ASN A 329 -12.45 25.05 -4.13
C ASN A 329 -12.16 23.57 -3.85
N LEU A 330 -11.78 23.24 -2.61
CA LEU A 330 -11.34 21.89 -2.24
C LEU A 330 -12.48 20.86 -2.15
N THR A 331 -13.73 21.27 -2.33
CA THR A 331 -14.88 20.35 -2.44
C THR A 331 -15.04 19.74 -3.84
N HIS A 332 -14.34 20.28 -4.84
CA HIS A 332 -14.45 19.84 -6.22
C HIS A 332 -13.93 18.41 -6.43
N ARG A 333 -14.38 17.79 -7.52
CA ARG A 333 -14.01 16.44 -7.94
C ARG A 333 -13.54 16.41 -9.37
N VAL A 334 -12.53 15.59 -9.65
CA VAL A 334 -12.01 15.33 -11.00
C VAL A 334 -12.41 13.92 -11.42
N LEU A 335 -13.22 13.81 -12.47
CA LEU A 335 -13.61 12.54 -13.06
C LEU A 335 -13.14 12.47 -14.51
N THR A 336 -12.35 11.46 -14.82
CA THR A 336 -11.94 11.14 -16.19
C THR A 336 -12.46 9.77 -16.59
N THR A 337 -12.92 9.62 -17.82
CA THR A 337 -13.27 8.31 -18.38
C THR A 337 -12.63 8.14 -19.76
N ILE A 338 -11.95 7.02 -19.99
CA ILE A 338 -11.44 6.64 -21.30
C ILE A 338 -12.61 6.19 -22.17
N THR A 339 -12.85 6.93 -23.26
CA THR A 339 -13.99 6.70 -24.14
C THR A 339 -13.60 5.90 -25.38
N GLN A 340 -12.38 6.08 -25.88
CA GLN A 340 -11.91 5.41 -27.09
C GLN A 340 -10.39 5.29 -27.11
N VAL A 341 -9.87 4.20 -27.68
CA VAL A 341 -8.46 4.04 -28.03
C VAL A 341 -8.39 3.46 -29.44
N GLU A 342 -7.66 4.11 -30.33
CA GLU A 342 -7.63 3.78 -31.75
C GLU A 342 -6.22 3.38 -32.20
N THR A 343 -6.18 2.40 -33.10
CA THR A 343 -5.03 2.07 -33.96
C THR A 343 -5.38 2.49 -35.39
N PRO A 344 -4.41 2.60 -36.32
CA PRO A 344 -4.69 3.00 -37.71
C PRO A 344 -5.80 2.20 -38.40
N ASN A 345 -6.02 0.95 -37.99
CA ASN A 345 -6.93 0.03 -38.64
C ASN A 345 -8.27 -0.18 -37.90
N LYS A 346 -8.35 0.15 -36.60
CA LYS A 346 -9.55 -0.13 -35.77
C LYS A 346 -9.51 0.53 -34.39
N SER A 347 -10.71 0.72 -33.82
CA SER A 347 -10.90 1.00 -32.40
C SER A 347 -10.66 -0.26 -31.56
N LEU A 348 -10.01 -0.11 -30.41
CA LEU A 348 -9.72 -1.20 -29.49
C LEU A 348 -10.85 -1.37 -28.45
N PRO A 349 -11.17 -2.62 -28.05
CA PRO A 349 -12.06 -2.86 -26.92
C PRO A 349 -11.44 -2.37 -25.61
N ILE A 350 -12.25 -1.72 -24.77
CA ILE A 350 -11.86 -1.19 -23.47
C ILE A 350 -12.57 -1.95 -22.35
N ILE A 351 -11.80 -2.60 -21.48
CA ILE A 351 -12.27 -3.09 -20.19
C ILE A 351 -11.96 -2.03 -19.15
N GLN A 352 -13.00 -1.55 -18.48
CA GLN A 352 -12.86 -0.55 -17.44
C GLN A 352 -13.87 -0.78 -16.33
N THR A 353 -13.44 -0.56 -15.08
CA THR A 353 -14.36 -0.45 -13.95
C THR A 353 -14.89 0.98 -13.90
N PRO A 354 -16.21 1.21 -13.80
CA PRO A 354 -16.73 2.57 -13.71
C PRO A 354 -16.13 3.30 -12.50
N ALA A 355 -15.53 4.46 -12.72
CA ALA A 355 -15.24 5.39 -11.64
C ALA A 355 -16.58 5.95 -11.13
N LYS A 356 -17.07 5.43 -9.99
CA LYS A 356 -18.42 5.75 -9.46
C LYS A 356 -18.51 7.19 -8.94
N GLU A 357 -17.41 7.73 -8.43
CA GLU A 357 -17.28 9.10 -7.92
C GLU A 357 -15.98 9.71 -8.45
N GLY A 358 -15.97 11.02 -8.72
CA GLY A 358 -14.75 11.72 -9.11
C GLY A 358 -13.73 11.75 -7.97
N LEU A 359 -12.44 11.85 -8.33
CA LEU A 359 -11.32 11.94 -7.39
C LEU A 359 -11.36 13.27 -6.63
N ARG A 360 -11.06 13.20 -5.33
CA ARG A 360 -11.02 14.37 -4.45
C ARG A 360 -9.82 15.25 -4.78
N VAL A 361 -10.04 16.55 -4.84
CA VAL A 361 -8.92 17.49 -4.88
C VAL A 361 -8.30 17.69 -3.49
N GLY A 362 -7.11 18.27 -3.45
CA GLY A 362 -6.39 18.59 -2.22
C GLY A 362 -5.25 19.57 -2.45
N VAL A 363 -4.41 19.75 -1.43
CA VAL A 363 -3.20 20.56 -1.49
C VAL A 363 -1.99 19.70 -1.20
N ALA A 364 -1.00 19.70 -2.09
CA ALA A 364 0.33 19.21 -1.77
C ALA A 364 0.99 20.24 -0.82
N LEU A 365 0.80 20.06 0.49
CA LEU A 365 1.31 20.98 1.49
C LEU A 365 2.84 20.97 1.53
N ARG A 366 3.41 19.76 1.58
CA ARG A 366 4.86 19.52 1.55
C ARG A 366 5.23 18.49 0.49
N GLN A 367 6.25 18.81 -0.30
CA GLN A 367 6.84 17.92 -1.29
C GLN A 367 8.32 17.64 -0.95
N PHE A 368 8.84 16.56 -1.53
CA PHE A 368 10.24 16.18 -1.37
C PHE A 368 11.18 17.34 -1.74
N MET A 369 12.18 17.59 -0.88
CA MET A 369 13.19 18.66 -1.03
C MET A 369 12.64 20.09 -1.04
N GLN A 370 11.36 20.30 -0.75
CA GLN A 370 10.80 21.64 -0.62
C GLN A 370 11.45 22.38 0.54
N ASP A 371 11.86 23.64 0.32
CA ASP A 371 12.59 24.47 1.29
C ASP A 371 13.86 23.81 1.87
N LYS A 372 14.53 22.96 1.07
CA LYS A 372 15.71 22.16 1.47
C LYS A 372 15.44 21.14 2.58
N VAL A 373 14.17 20.85 2.88
CA VAL A 373 13.77 19.77 3.77
C VAL A 373 13.70 18.47 2.96
N HIS A 374 14.60 17.52 3.20
CA HIS A 374 14.59 16.23 2.53
C HIS A 374 13.25 15.51 2.75
N THR A 375 12.77 15.43 3.98
CA THR A 375 11.46 14.82 4.27
C THR A 375 10.66 15.54 5.33
N SER A 376 9.43 15.91 4.97
CA SER A 376 8.39 16.32 5.92
C SER A 376 7.59 15.10 6.38
N ARG A 377 7.50 14.83 7.68
CA ARG A 377 6.77 13.68 8.26
C ARG A 377 6.00 14.06 9.52
N ILE A 378 5.17 13.14 10.02
CA ILE A 378 4.54 13.23 11.34
C ILE A 378 3.57 14.44 11.45
N PRO A 379 2.46 14.42 10.68
CA PRO A 379 1.51 15.53 10.67
C PRO A 379 0.78 15.69 12.01
N GLY A 380 0.70 16.93 12.47
CA GLY A 380 -0.28 17.40 13.45
C GLY A 380 -1.11 18.54 12.87
N LEU A 381 -2.40 18.60 13.19
CA LEU A 381 -3.32 19.57 12.64
C LEU A 381 -4.28 20.08 13.71
N THR A 382 -4.44 21.40 13.82
CA THR A 382 -5.47 22.00 14.66
C THR A 382 -6.10 23.22 13.99
N THR A 383 -7.23 23.65 14.53
CA THR A 383 -7.91 24.88 14.14
C THR A 383 -7.89 25.83 15.32
N ALA A 384 -7.25 26.99 15.14
CA ALA A 384 -7.27 28.06 16.13
C ALA A 384 -8.68 28.61 16.33
N LYS A 385 -8.90 29.30 17.45
CA LYS A 385 -10.20 29.88 17.80
C LYS A 385 -10.74 30.87 16.75
N ASN A 386 -9.85 31.50 15.97
CA ASN A 386 -10.21 32.42 14.88
C ASN A 386 -10.44 31.72 13.52
N GLY A 387 -10.41 30.38 13.46
CA GLY A 387 -10.55 29.59 12.23
C GLY A 387 -9.26 29.37 11.44
N THR A 388 -8.11 29.90 11.87
CA THR A 388 -6.82 29.61 11.23
C THR A 388 -6.47 28.13 11.40
N LEU A 389 -6.13 27.43 10.31
CA LEU A 389 -5.58 26.07 10.37
C LEU A 389 -4.07 26.12 10.59
N LEU A 390 -3.57 25.22 11.43
CA LEU A 390 -2.16 25.07 11.77
C LEU A 390 -1.72 23.63 11.55
N ALA A 391 -0.82 23.42 10.60
CA ALA A 391 -0.28 22.13 10.22
C ALA A 391 1.19 22.05 10.67
N ILE A 392 1.48 21.24 11.70
CA ILE A 392 2.83 20.97 12.16
C ILE A 392 3.35 19.65 11.60
N TYR A 393 4.68 19.53 11.51
CA TYR A 393 5.36 18.33 11.03
C TYR A 393 6.85 18.36 11.38
N ASP A 394 7.50 17.20 11.37
CA ASP A 394 8.95 17.09 11.36
C ASP A 394 9.49 17.63 10.03
N ALA A 395 10.44 18.57 10.09
CA ALA A 395 11.29 18.94 8.97
C ALA A 395 12.62 18.20 9.09
N ARG A 396 12.77 17.08 8.37
CA ARG A 396 13.98 16.25 8.37
C ARG A 396 14.89 16.68 7.23
N TYR A 397 16.00 17.37 7.55
CA TYR A 397 16.80 18.06 6.54
C TYR A 397 17.71 17.12 5.74
N GLU A 398 18.29 16.11 6.39
CA GLU A 398 19.30 15.26 5.76
C GLU A 398 18.70 14.05 5.01
N ASN A 399 17.75 13.37 5.63
CA ASN A 399 17.17 12.13 5.12
C ASN A 399 15.83 11.82 5.82
N SER A 400 15.20 10.69 5.50
CA SER A 400 13.88 10.32 6.02
C SER A 400 13.91 9.56 7.36
N ARG A 401 15.08 9.33 7.98
CA ARG A 401 15.19 8.56 9.23
C ARG A 401 14.49 9.27 10.40
N ASP A 402 14.09 8.51 11.39
CA ASP A 402 13.61 9.06 12.66
C ASP A 402 14.80 9.60 13.48
N LEU A 403 14.52 10.24 14.63
CA LEU A 403 15.55 10.69 15.57
C LEU A 403 16.57 9.58 15.88
N GLN A 404 17.84 9.88 16.16
CA GLN A 404 18.47 11.21 16.14
C GLN A 404 18.75 11.71 14.70
N GLY A 405 18.83 13.03 14.51
CA GLY A 405 19.18 13.67 13.24
C GLY A 405 18.92 15.18 13.27
N ASP A 406 19.27 15.87 12.18
CA ASP A 406 18.90 17.28 12.00
C ASP A 406 17.42 17.36 11.62
N ILE A 407 16.59 17.54 12.66
CA ILE A 407 15.14 17.49 12.59
C ILE A 407 14.57 18.61 13.46
N ASP A 408 13.73 19.44 12.86
CA ASP A 408 12.98 20.49 13.55
C ASP A 408 11.48 20.23 13.52
N ILE A 409 10.74 20.93 14.38
CA ILE A 409 9.29 21.06 14.20
C ILE A 409 8.99 22.32 13.40
N ALA A 410 8.38 22.11 12.24
CA ALA A 410 7.93 23.16 11.35
C ALA A 410 6.40 23.29 11.35
N LEU A 411 5.91 24.41 10.80
CA LEU A 411 4.51 24.80 10.75
C LEU A 411 4.18 25.48 9.41
N ASN A 412 3.04 25.12 8.83
CA ASN A 412 2.33 25.95 7.86
C ASN A 412 1.00 26.44 8.45
N ARG A 413 0.59 27.65 8.07
CA ARG A 413 -0.67 28.29 8.52
C ARG A 413 -1.59 28.59 7.34
N SER A 414 -2.88 28.36 7.49
CA SER A 414 -3.90 28.76 6.51
C SER A 414 -5.00 29.60 7.15
N ASN A 415 -5.43 30.66 6.47
CA ASN A 415 -6.54 31.53 6.90
C ASN A 415 -7.78 31.41 6.00
N ASP A 416 -7.80 30.45 5.08
CA ASP A 416 -8.86 30.26 4.09
C ASP A 416 -9.34 28.80 4.03
N GLY A 417 -9.36 28.13 5.20
CA GLY A 417 -9.82 26.74 5.32
C GLY A 417 -8.86 25.72 4.71
N GLY A 418 -7.60 26.09 4.45
CA GLY A 418 -6.58 25.20 3.89
C GLY A 418 -6.48 25.21 2.37
N VAL A 419 -7.16 26.14 1.70
CA VAL A 419 -7.05 26.35 0.25
C VAL A 419 -5.65 26.87 -0.10
N THR A 420 -5.13 27.83 0.67
CA THR A 420 -3.76 28.31 0.56
C THR A 420 -3.05 28.27 1.91
N TRP A 421 -1.73 28.11 1.87
CA TRP A 421 -0.88 27.99 3.06
C TRP A 421 0.25 29.00 2.98
N GLN A 422 0.51 29.66 4.11
CA GLN A 422 1.63 30.57 4.28
C GLN A 422 2.96 29.82 4.24
N PRO A 423 4.08 30.52 3.97
CA PRO A 423 5.42 29.93 4.02
C PRO A 423 5.69 29.17 5.31
N MET A 424 6.55 28.15 5.21
CA MET A 424 6.98 27.33 6.34
C MET A 424 7.62 28.18 7.44
N GLN A 425 7.29 27.89 8.69
CA GLN A 425 7.92 28.45 9.88
C GLN A 425 8.58 27.32 10.67
N VAL A 426 9.82 27.49 11.10
CA VAL A 426 10.44 26.59 12.09
C VAL A 426 10.04 27.11 13.47
N ILE A 427 9.35 26.28 14.25
CA ILE A 427 8.72 26.68 15.52
C ILE A 427 9.35 26.02 16.74
N LEU A 428 10.11 24.94 16.54
CA LEU A 428 10.87 24.30 17.59
C LEU A 428 12.15 23.71 16.99
N ASP A 429 13.27 24.32 17.36
CA ASP A 429 14.62 24.02 16.89
C ASP A 429 15.58 24.24 18.07
N LYS A 430 16.49 23.30 18.29
CA LYS A 430 17.48 23.36 19.37
C LYS A 430 18.87 23.76 18.90
N LYS A 431 19.08 23.92 17.60
CA LYS A 431 20.32 24.39 16.97
C LYS A 431 21.51 23.62 17.52
N THR A 432 22.60 24.34 17.76
CA THR A 432 23.83 23.79 18.31
C THR A 432 23.86 23.81 19.84
N TRP A 433 22.72 23.57 20.52
CA TRP A 433 22.66 23.59 21.98
C TRP A 433 23.67 22.62 22.61
N GLY A 434 24.30 23.05 23.71
CA GLY A 434 25.35 22.27 24.38
C GLY A 434 26.64 22.15 23.57
N GLY A 435 26.82 22.96 22.51
CA GLY A 435 28.01 22.93 21.65
C GLY A 435 28.06 21.75 20.69
N LEU A 436 26.97 20.98 20.57
CA LEU A 436 26.88 19.86 19.63
C LEU A 436 26.29 20.33 18.29
N PRO A 437 26.66 19.69 17.17
CA PRO A 437 25.97 19.82 15.88
C PRO A 437 24.44 19.70 15.96
N GLU A 438 23.73 20.33 15.02
CA GLU A 438 22.25 20.27 14.94
C GLU A 438 21.74 18.82 14.79
N LYS A 439 22.48 17.99 14.05
CA LYS A 439 22.18 16.56 13.92
C LYS A 439 22.21 15.75 15.22
N PHE A 440 22.67 16.34 16.32
CA PHE A 440 22.65 15.77 17.67
C PHE A 440 21.71 16.55 18.61
N ASN A 441 20.81 17.35 18.06
CA ASN A 441 19.83 18.16 18.79
C ASN A 441 18.43 18.07 18.17
N GLY A 442 18.13 17.01 17.42
CA GLY A 442 16.85 16.87 16.72
C GLY A 442 15.64 16.88 17.66
N VAL A 443 14.55 17.46 17.17
CA VAL A 443 13.23 17.48 17.79
C VAL A 443 12.19 16.89 16.84
N SER A 444 11.42 15.92 17.32
CA SER A 444 10.45 15.15 16.52
C SER A 444 9.16 14.87 17.31
N ASP A 445 8.26 14.12 16.69
CA ASP A 445 7.09 13.49 17.32
C ASP A 445 6.10 14.54 17.85
N ALA A 446 5.95 15.64 17.11
CA ALA A 446 5.23 16.79 17.61
C ALA A 446 3.71 16.61 17.72
N CYS A 447 3.14 17.27 18.72
CA CYS A 447 1.71 17.26 19.01
C CYS A 447 1.20 18.69 19.21
N ILE A 448 0.16 19.07 18.49
CA ILE A 448 -0.41 20.43 18.56
C ILE A 448 -1.74 20.45 19.32
N LEU A 449 -1.98 21.46 20.12
CA LEU A 449 -3.22 21.63 20.90
C LEU A 449 -3.68 23.08 20.84
N THR A 450 -4.96 23.31 20.59
CA THR A 450 -5.60 24.61 20.76
C THR A 450 -6.37 24.62 22.07
N ASP A 451 -6.03 25.56 22.96
CA ASP A 451 -6.84 25.92 24.12
C ASP A 451 -8.08 26.67 23.64
N THR A 452 -9.24 26.01 23.65
CA THR A 452 -10.48 26.58 23.14
C THR A 452 -11.04 27.68 24.06
N LYS A 453 -10.63 27.73 25.33
CA LYS A 453 -11.03 28.77 26.28
C LYS A 453 -10.29 30.06 26.00
N THR A 454 -8.96 30.01 25.97
CA THR A 454 -8.11 31.21 25.80
C THR A 454 -7.79 31.57 24.35
N GLY A 455 -7.78 30.59 23.45
CA GLY A 455 -7.28 30.73 22.07
C GLY A 455 -5.77 30.53 21.94
N TYR A 456 -5.06 30.19 23.02
CA TYR A 456 -3.64 29.85 22.96
C TYR A 456 -3.43 28.52 22.24
N ILE A 457 -2.27 28.38 21.62
CA ILE A 457 -1.88 27.17 20.90
C ILE A 457 -0.58 26.67 21.50
N TYR A 458 -0.52 25.37 21.80
CA TYR A 458 0.63 24.69 22.36
C TYR A 458 1.15 23.68 21.35
N VAL A 459 2.46 23.62 21.18
CA VAL A 459 3.12 22.57 20.40
C VAL A 459 4.14 21.89 21.30
N ALA A 460 3.94 20.59 21.48
CA ALA A 460 4.87 19.71 22.16
C ALA A 460 5.81 19.04 21.16
N GLY A 461 7.05 18.75 21.55
CA GLY A 461 8.01 17.97 20.77
C GLY A 461 8.98 17.21 21.66
N LEU A 462 9.53 16.11 21.15
CA LEU A 462 10.54 15.30 21.83
C LEU A 462 11.93 15.69 21.32
N TRP A 463 12.75 16.29 22.19
CA TRP A 463 14.13 16.64 21.89
C TRP A 463 15.10 15.56 22.34
N MET A 464 15.94 15.09 21.43
CA MET A 464 17.06 14.22 21.75
C MET A 464 18.36 15.01 21.68
N HIS A 465 19.08 15.10 22.81
CA HIS A 465 20.40 15.74 22.86
C HIS A 465 21.49 14.65 22.86
N GLY A 466 22.48 14.79 21.98
CA GLY A 466 23.56 13.82 21.80
C GLY A 466 23.06 12.42 21.43
N VAL A 467 23.87 11.42 21.80
CA VAL A 467 23.56 9.99 21.63
C VAL A 467 24.14 9.19 22.79
N LEU A 468 23.47 8.08 23.11
CA LEU A 468 23.88 7.13 24.13
C LEU A 468 24.49 5.89 23.49
N ASP A 469 25.47 5.30 24.16
CA ASP A 469 26.00 4.00 23.77
C ASP A 469 24.91 2.91 23.91
N LYS A 470 24.72 2.11 22.87
CA LYS A 470 23.61 1.15 22.77
C LYS A 470 23.68 0.03 23.82
N GLU A 471 24.89 -0.35 24.23
CA GLU A 471 25.14 -1.47 25.14
C GLU A 471 25.07 -1.02 26.60
N THR A 472 25.70 0.12 26.90
CA THR A 472 25.88 0.61 28.26
C THR A 472 24.81 1.62 28.68
N GLY A 473 24.23 2.37 27.73
CA GLY A 473 23.30 3.48 28.00
C GLY A 473 23.99 4.75 28.50
N LYS A 474 25.32 4.82 28.41
CA LYS A 474 26.10 5.98 28.85
C LYS A 474 26.21 7.03 27.74
N TRP A 475 26.32 8.29 28.15
CA TRP A 475 26.56 9.42 27.26
C TRP A 475 27.83 9.24 26.42
N THR A 476 27.75 9.58 25.13
CA THR A 476 28.90 9.56 24.22
C THR A 476 29.60 10.92 24.22
N GLU A 477 30.87 10.95 24.63
CA GLU A 477 31.67 12.17 24.64
C GLU A 477 32.32 12.48 23.28
N GLY A 478 32.69 13.75 23.07
CA GLY A 478 33.47 14.16 21.89
C GLY A 478 32.72 14.11 20.55
N LEU A 479 31.40 14.25 20.56
CA LEU A 479 30.58 14.29 19.34
C LEU A 479 30.89 15.55 18.51
N THR A 480 31.11 15.36 17.21
CA THR A 480 31.42 16.43 16.25
C THR A 480 30.64 16.23 14.96
N GLU A 481 30.72 17.19 14.02
CA GLU A 481 30.10 17.07 12.69
C GLU A 481 30.54 15.82 11.92
N LYS A 482 31.74 15.29 12.20
CA LYS A 482 32.26 14.08 11.54
C LYS A 482 31.81 12.77 12.20
N SER A 483 31.22 12.84 13.40
CA SER A 483 30.75 11.66 14.11
C SER A 483 29.59 11.00 13.36
N SER A 484 29.62 9.67 13.27
CA SER A 484 28.59 8.83 12.63
C SER A 484 27.73 8.07 13.64
N ASN A 485 27.93 8.30 14.94
CA ASN A 485 27.17 7.69 16.02
C ASN A 485 25.68 8.01 15.85
N TRP A 486 24.85 6.98 15.97
CA TRP A 486 23.41 7.12 15.87
C TRP A 486 22.72 6.05 16.70
N ILE A 487 21.69 6.44 17.44
CA ILE A 487 20.76 5.54 18.11
C ILE A 487 19.38 6.22 18.14
N HIS A 488 18.34 5.43 18.01
CA HIS A 488 16.96 5.89 18.11
C HIS A 488 16.45 5.81 19.56
N GLN A 489 15.65 6.77 20.01
CA GLN A 489 15.13 6.84 21.38
C GLN A 489 14.30 5.62 21.79
N TRP A 490 13.68 4.93 20.82
CA TRP A 490 12.89 3.71 21.06
C TRP A 490 13.72 2.41 21.00
N GLN A 491 14.97 2.46 20.57
CA GLN A 491 15.81 1.28 20.38
C GLN A 491 16.82 1.11 21.50
N ALA A 492 16.99 -0.13 21.96
CA ALA A 492 17.97 -0.50 22.99
C ALA A 492 17.98 0.54 24.13
N LYS A 493 19.16 1.06 24.47
CA LYS A 493 19.39 2.09 25.49
C LYS A 493 19.43 3.53 24.96
N GLY A 494 18.79 3.83 23.81
CA GLY A 494 18.78 5.17 23.20
C GLY A 494 18.12 6.29 24.01
N SER A 495 17.44 5.92 25.10
CA SER A 495 16.96 6.81 26.15
C SER A 495 16.93 6.01 27.45
N GLN A 496 17.29 6.61 28.58
CA GLN A 496 17.46 5.91 29.86
C GLN A 496 16.59 6.47 31.00
N PRO A 497 16.49 5.75 32.13
CA PRO A 497 16.00 6.30 33.39
C PRO A 497 16.72 7.59 33.80
N GLY A 498 16.03 8.42 34.58
CA GLY A 498 16.44 9.77 34.95
C GLY A 498 15.67 10.85 34.21
N THR A 499 16.08 12.10 34.39
CA THR A 499 15.44 13.28 33.76
C THR A 499 16.45 14.23 33.13
N ASP A 500 17.75 13.96 33.30
CA ASP A 500 18.81 14.81 32.76
C ASP A 500 18.91 14.68 31.22
N VAL A 501 19.31 15.77 30.59
CA VAL A 501 19.43 15.88 29.12
C VAL A 501 20.47 14.92 28.53
N LYS A 502 21.48 14.49 29.30
CA LYS A 502 22.46 13.47 28.90
C LYS A 502 22.02 12.03 29.23
N GLN A 503 20.86 11.85 29.87
CA GLN A 503 20.32 10.53 30.23
C GLN A 503 19.14 10.13 29.34
N THR A 504 18.26 11.08 29.02
CA THR A 504 16.95 10.76 28.45
C THR A 504 16.48 11.85 27.50
N SER A 505 15.63 11.50 26.54
CA SER A 505 15.01 12.50 25.65
C SER A 505 14.09 13.44 26.44
N GLN A 506 13.99 14.68 25.99
CA GLN A 506 13.36 15.78 26.70
C GLN A 506 12.03 16.18 26.08
N PHE A 507 11.00 16.33 26.90
CA PHE A 507 9.68 16.80 26.52
C PHE A 507 9.64 18.33 26.55
N LEU A 508 9.56 18.94 25.37
CA LEU A 508 9.50 20.40 25.20
C LEU A 508 8.09 20.86 24.83
N ILE A 509 7.70 22.05 25.29
CA ILE A 509 6.48 22.74 24.89
C ILE A 509 6.79 24.19 24.51
N THR A 510 6.35 24.63 23.33
CA THR A 510 6.27 26.05 22.96
C THR A 510 4.80 26.48 22.84
N ARG A 511 4.54 27.78 23.00
CA ARG A 511 3.19 28.34 22.97
C ARG A 511 3.10 29.57 22.06
N SER A 512 1.99 29.69 21.35
CA SER A 512 1.58 30.89 20.66
C SER A 512 0.34 31.50 21.32
N THR A 513 0.34 32.82 21.49
CA THR A 513 -0.79 33.61 22.02
C THR A 513 -1.47 34.47 20.94
N ASN A 514 -1.03 34.34 19.68
CA ASN A 514 -1.47 35.18 18.56
C ASN A 514 -1.83 34.36 17.31
N ASN A 515 -2.52 33.23 17.52
CA ASN A 515 -3.00 32.32 16.47
C ASN A 515 -1.85 31.73 15.62
N GLY A 516 -0.72 31.41 16.26
CA GLY A 516 0.43 30.74 15.65
C GLY A 516 1.36 31.64 14.86
N LYS A 517 1.23 32.98 14.94
CA LYS A 517 2.12 33.89 14.21
C LYS A 517 3.53 33.92 14.79
N THR A 518 3.64 33.87 16.11
CA THR A 518 4.91 33.80 16.84
C THR A 518 4.80 32.78 17.97
N TRP A 519 5.95 32.27 18.40
CA TRP A 519 6.08 31.18 19.35
C TRP A 519 7.04 31.60 20.48
N SER A 520 6.76 31.16 21.70
CA SER A 520 7.63 31.39 22.85
C SER A 520 8.87 30.50 22.79
N GLU A 521 9.89 30.83 23.59
CA GLU A 521 10.96 29.88 23.89
C GLU A 521 10.38 28.56 24.44
N PRO A 522 10.93 27.40 24.05
CA PRO A 522 10.45 26.10 24.53
C PRO A 522 10.70 25.92 26.04
N VAL A 523 9.67 25.50 26.76
CA VAL A 523 9.75 25.08 28.16
C VAL A 523 9.98 23.57 28.20
N ASN A 524 11.00 23.14 28.93
CA ASN A 524 11.25 21.73 29.18
C ASN A 524 10.47 21.26 30.41
N ILE A 525 9.51 20.36 30.19
CA ILE A 525 8.63 19.84 31.26
C ILE A 525 9.04 18.43 31.73
N THR A 526 10.13 17.87 31.23
CA THR A 526 10.55 16.47 31.51
C THR A 526 10.65 16.18 32.99
N ALA A 527 11.31 17.05 33.77
CA ALA A 527 11.46 16.86 35.21
C ALA A 527 10.13 16.96 35.99
N GLN A 528 9.10 17.59 35.41
CA GLN A 528 7.78 17.69 36.03
C GLN A 528 6.90 16.47 35.71
N THR A 529 7.04 15.89 34.52
CA THR A 529 6.06 14.94 33.98
C THR A 529 6.59 13.51 33.82
N LYS A 530 7.90 13.33 33.60
CA LYS A 530 8.48 12.00 33.40
C LYS A 530 8.77 11.32 34.74
N ARG A 531 8.28 10.09 34.93
CA ARG A 531 8.71 9.25 36.05
C ARG A 531 10.17 8.84 35.88
N LYS A 532 10.95 8.88 36.97
CA LYS A 532 12.41 8.71 36.90
C LYS A 532 12.82 7.32 36.44
N GLU A 533 12.04 6.31 36.78
CA GLU A 533 12.27 4.91 36.42
C GLU A 533 12.02 4.61 34.94
N TRP A 534 11.21 5.43 34.24
CA TRP A 534 10.91 5.22 32.82
C TRP A 534 12.12 5.46 31.94
N TRP A 535 12.26 4.71 30.85
CA TRP A 535 13.35 4.89 29.90
C TRP A 535 13.09 6.03 28.92
N LEU A 536 11.83 6.26 28.57
CA LEU A 536 11.42 7.26 27.59
C LEU A 536 10.05 7.84 27.98
N PHE A 537 9.87 9.13 27.75
CA PHE A 537 8.57 9.77 27.85
C PHE A 537 8.46 10.90 26.82
N ALA A 538 7.42 10.88 26.01
CA ALA A 538 7.29 11.71 24.83
C ALA A 538 5.83 12.11 24.57
N PRO A 539 5.59 13.24 23.87
CA PRO A 539 4.29 13.47 23.23
C PRO A 539 3.98 12.33 22.25
N ALA A 540 2.70 12.01 22.11
CA ALA A 540 2.22 11.21 20.98
C ALA A 540 1.92 12.14 19.80
N PRO A 541 2.38 11.80 18.59
CA PRO A 541 2.24 12.68 17.43
C PRO A 541 0.78 12.88 17.02
N GLY A 542 0.45 14.08 16.51
CA GLY A 542 -0.90 14.43 16.06
C GLY A 542 -1.42 15.69 16.77
N HIS A 543 -2.56 15.57 17.46
CA HIS A 543 -3.14 16.68 18.20
C HIS A 543 -3.62 16.30 19.62
N GLY A 544 -3.57 17.27 20.53
CA GLY A 544 -4.19 17.20 21.85
C GLY A 544 -5.61 17.81 21.84
N ILE A 545 -6.23 17.90 23.02
CA ILE A 545 -7.59 18.43 23.18
C ILE A 545 -7.71 19.37 24.39
N THR A 546 -8.71 20.24 24.34
CA THR A 546 -9.20 20.98 25.51
C THR A 546 -10.51 20.35 25.96
N LEU A 547 -10.59 19.92 27.21
CA LEU A 547 -11.82 19.35 27.78
C LEU A 547 -12.87 20.44 28.00
N ASN A 548 -14.12 20.03 28.19
CA ASN A 548 -15.24 20.93 28.47
C ASN A 548 -14.98 21.87 29.66
N ASP A 549 -14.29 21.40 30.70
CA ASP A 549 -13.93 22.17 31.90
C ASP A 549 -12.72 23.10 31.71
N GLY A 550 -12.06 23.05 30.55
CA GLY A 550 -10.86 23.83 30.23
C GLY A 550 -9.53 23.12 30.50
N THR A 551 -9.54 21.89 31.00
CA THR A 551 -8.33 21.07 31.16
C THR A 551 -7.68 20.82 29.79
N LEU A 552 -6.39 21.10 29.66
CA LEU A 552 -5.60 20.80 28.46
C LEU A 552 -5.08 19.36 28.55
N VAL A 553 -5.14 18.58 27.47
CA VAL A 553 -4.70 17.18 27.46
C VAL A 553 -3.89 16.89 26.20
N PHE A 554 -2.63 16.48 26.40
CA PHE A 554 -1.82 15.85 25.36
C PHE A 554 -1.89 14.32 25.50
N PRO A 555 -2.10 13.56 24.41
CA PRO A 555 -1.78 12.14 24.41
C PRO A 555 -0.26 11.98 24.51
N THR A 556 0.19 11.00 25.29
CA THR A 556 1.62 10.77 25.58
C THR A 556 1.97 9.29 25.53
N GLN A 557 3.25 9.00 25.35
CA GLN A 557 3.76 7.65 25.18
C GLN A 557 5.16 7.52 25.79
N GLY A 558 5.62 6.30 26.02
CA GLY A 558 6.93 6.08 26.63
C GLY A 558 7.36 4.63 26.69
N ARG A 559 8.43 4.39 27.43
CA ARG A 559 8.93 3.06 27.79
C ARG A 559 9.11 3.00 29.30
N ASP A 560 8.54 1.98 29.93
CA ASP A 560 8.60 1.80 31.38
C ASP A 560 10.02 1.41 31.86
N GLU A 561 10.18 1.10 33.14
CA GLU A 561 11.45 0.71 33.76
C GLU A 561 12.07 -0.56 33.16
N ASN A 562 11.26 -1.40 32.50
CA ASN A 562 11.69 -2.62 31.82
C ASN A 562 11.87 -2.42 30.31
N GLY A 563 11.74 -1.18 29.82
CA GLY A 563 11.80 -0.86 28.40
C GLY A 563 10.54 -1.21 27.62
N ILE A 564 9.44 -1.60 28.29
CA ILE A 564 8.18 -1.96 27.63
C ILE A 564 7.43 -0.68 27.27
N SER A 565 7.01 -0.56 26.01
CA SER A 565 6.29 0.62 25.54
C SER A 565 4.92 0.77 26.20
N PHE A 566 4.46 2.00 26.38
CA PHE A 566 3.12 2.30 26.89
C PHE A 566 2.58 3.60 26.28
N SER A 567 1.27 3.79 26.43
CA SER A 567 0.54 5.02 26.07
C SER A 567 -0.25 5.52 27.28
N ASN A 568 -0.37 6.83 27.43
CA ASN A 568 -1.11 7.49 28.50
C ASN A 568 -1.51 8.92 28.09
N ILE A 569 -1.90 9.76 29.06
CA ILE A 569 -2.15 11.18 28.83
C ILE A 569 -1.35 12.06 29.81
N THR A 570 -1.09 13.29 29.39
CA THR A 570 -0.53 14.36 30.22
C THR A 570 -1.42 15.58 30.14
N TRP A 571 -1.79 16.14 31.29
CA TRP A 571 -2.82 17.17 31.36
C TRP A 571 -2.44 18.35 32.25
N SER A 572 -3.10 19.48 32.02
CA SER A 572 -2.94 20.71 32.79
C SER A 572 -4.29 21.36 33.09
N LYS A 573 -4.49 21.77 34.35
CA LYS A 573 -5.71 22.47 34.80
C LYS A 573 -5.52 23.99 34.96
N ASP A 574 -4.30 24.49 34.76
CA ASP A 574 -3.91 25.88 35.07
C ASP A 574 -3.48 26.67 33.83
N GLY A 575 -3.93 26.24 32.64
CA GLY A 575 -3.58 26.88 31.37
C GLY A 575 -2.16 26.54 30.90
N GLY A 576 -1.65 25.35 31.24
CA GLY A 576 -0.35 24.86 30.79
C GLY A 576 0.84 25.40 31.60
N LYS A 577 0.62 25.91 32.83
CA LYS A 577 1.70 26.35 33.72
C LYS A 577 2.34 25.16 34.43
N SER A 578 1.54 24.20 34.84
CA SER A 578 1.98 22.91 35.37
C SER A 578 1.29 21.75 34.66
N TRP A 579 1.96 20.60 34.60
CA TRP A 579 1.50 19.42 33.88
C TRP A 579 1.58 18.19 34.79
N THR A 580 0.59 17.30 34.68
CA THR A 580 0.51 16.04 35.42
C THR A 580 0.36 14.88 34.46
N THR A 581 1.12 13.81 34.71
CA THR A 581 1.12 12.60 33.87
C THR A 581 0.28 11.49 34.50
N SER A 582 -0.61 10.89 33.71
CA SER A 582 -1.48 9.81 34.17
C SER A 582 -0.76 8.46 34.30
N ASN A 583 -1.43 7.45 34.86
CA ASN A 583 -0.98 6.06 34.74
C ASN A 583 -1.06 5.60 33.28
N PRO A 584 -0.19 4.64 32.86
CA PRO A 584 -0.32 3.94 31.60
C PRO A 584 -1.73 3.38 31.37
N ALA A 585 -2.31 3.66 30.21
CA ALA A 585 -3.60 3.10 29.80
C ALA A 585 -3.48 1.62 29.40
N TYR A 586 -2.35 1.27 28.80
CA TYR A 586 -2.02 -0.09 28.37
C TYR A 586 -0.50 -0.22 28.14
N LYS A 587 0.00 -1.46 28.06
CA LYS A 587 1.42 -1.78 27.76
C LYS A 587 1.58 -2.43 26.39
N ASP A 588 2.78 -2.35 25.84
CA ASP A 588 3.15 -2.74 24.48
C ASP A 588 2.28 -2.04 23.41
N VAL A 589 2.12 -0.73 23.61
CA VAL A 589 1.41 0.23 22.77
C VAL A 589 2.25 1.51 22.69
N THR A 590 2.05 2.32 21.65
CA THR A 590 2.87 3.54 21.41
C THR A 590 2.01 4.76 21.05
N GLU A 591 1.96 5.12 19.78
CA GLU A 591 1.32 6.36 19.31
C GLU A 591 -0.18 6.31 19.56
N CYS A 592 -0.72 7.37 20.15
CA CYS A 592 -2.12 7.39 20.58
C CYS A 592 -2.76 8.77 20.39
N MET A 593 -4.09 8.78 20.35
CA MET A 593 -4.91 9.97 20.22
C MET A 593 -6.04 9.92 21.25
N VAL A 594 -6.39 11.09 21.80
CA VAL A 594 -7.39 11.23 22.87
C VAL A 594 -8.61 12.01 22.38
N ALA A 595 -9.80 11.59 22.79
CA ALA A 595 -11.06 12.31 22.59
C ALA A 595 -11.90 12.28 23.86
N GLN A 596 -12.60 13.38 24.17
CA GLN A 596 -13.59 13.41 25.25
C GLN A 596 -14.96 12.98 24.73
N LEU A 597 -15.53 11.88 25.21
CA LEU A 597 -16.83 11.37 24.81
C LEU A 597 -17.99 12.25 25.32
N GLU A 598 -19.23 11.95 24.92
CA GLU A 598 -20.42 12.70 25.36
C GLU A 598 -20.69 12.58 26.85
N ASP A 599 -20.40 11.43 27.45
CA ASP A 599 -20.54 11.18 28.89
C ASP A 599 -19.44 11.85 29.74
N GLY A 600 -18.50 12.56 29.10
CA GLY A 600 -17.38 13.26 29.73
C GLY A 600 -16.13 12.40 29.92
N SER A 601 -16.20 11.08 29.71
CA SER A 601 -15.05 10.19 29.77
C SER A 601 -14.04 10.50 28.65
N LEU A 602 -12.77 10.15 28.86
CA LEU A 602 -11.73 10.25 27.84
C LEU A 602 -11.50 8.88 27.22
N MET A 603 -11.58 8.81 25.89
CA MET A 603 -11.18 7.66 25.10
C MET A 603 -9.76 7.86 24.58
N LEU A 604 -8.89 6.88 24.81
CA LEU A 604 -7.54 6.82 24.25
C LEU A 604 -7.45 5.68 23.22
N ASN A 605 -7.16 6.03 21.97
CA ASN A 605 -7.02 5.10 20.86
C ASN A 605 -5.53 4.96 20.49
N MET A 606 -4.99 3.76 20.64
CA MET A 606 -3.55 3.49 20.69
C MET A 606 -3.12 2.51 19.59
N ARG A 607 -1.97 2.79 19.00
CA ARG A 607 -1.21 1.88 18.13
C ARG A 607 -0.72 0.70 18.97
N ASP A 608 -1.06 -0.52 18.55
CA ASP A 608 -0.71 -1.74 19.28
C ASP A 608 0.37 -2.54 18.53
N ASN A 609 1.51 -2.77 19.18
CA ASN A 609 2.66 -3.44 18.57
C ASN A 609 2.37 -4.90 18.24
N ARG A 610 1.40 -5.52 18.92
CA ARG A 610 0.98 -6.92 18.70
C ARG A 610 0.37 -7.15 17.33
N ASN A 611 0.07 -6.09 16.57
CA ASN A 611 -0.36 -6.19 15.18
C ASN A 611 0.77 -6.60 14.22
N ARG A 612 2.04 -6.40 14.59
CA ARG A 612 3.17 -6.78 13.72
C ARG A 612 3.22 -8.28 13.53
N GLY A 613 2.98 -8.73 12.30
CA GLY A 613 2.96 -10.15 11.95
C GLY A 613 1.71 -10.91 12.39
N ASN A 614 0.67 -10.22 12.92
CA ASN A 614 -0.59 -10.83 13.33
C ASN A 614 -1.78 -10.25 12.54
N TYR A 615 -2.46 -11.12 11.80
CA TYR A 615 -3.56 -10.76 10.89
C TYR A 615 -4.94 -11.17 11.41
N THR A 616 -5.02 -12.12 12.36
CA THR A 616 -6.29 -12.68 12.83
C THR A 616 -6.92 -11.85 13.93
N GLU A 617 -6.11 -11.37 14.87
CA GLU A 617 -6.54 -10.53 15.99
C GLU A 617 -5.99 -9.11 15.84
N ASN A 618 -6.34 -8.41 14.75
CA ASN A 618 -5.77 -7.10 14.43
C ASN A 618 -6.64 -5.93 14.88
N GLY A 619 -6.02 -4.87 15.40
CA GLY A 619 -6.66 -3.56 15.50
C GLY A 619 -6.05 -2.62 16.54
N ARG A 620 -6.61 -1.41 16.61
CA ARG A 620 -6.29 -0.39 17.61
C ARG A 620 -6.62 -0.89 19.02
N ARG A 621 -5.75 -0.62 19.99
CA ARG A 621 -6.07 -0.79 21.42
C ARG A 621 -6.84 0.43 21.88
N ILE A 622 -7.96 0.25 22.57
CA ILE A 622 -8.81 1.37 23.00
C ILE A 622 -9.13 1.23 24.49
N CYS A 623 -8.83 2.26 25.26
CA CYS A 623 -9.18 2.36 26.69
C CYS A 623 -9.95 3.65 26.97
N THR A 624 -10.69 3.67 28.07
CA THR A 624 -11.42 4.85 28.56
C THR A 624 -11.09 5.15 30.03
N THR A 625 -11.24 6.41 30.43
CA THR A 625 -11.05 6.87 31.80
C THR A 625 -12.00 8.01 32.15
N THR A 626 -12.45 8.09 33.41
CA THR A 626 -13.27 9.19 33.94
C THR A 626 -12.54 10.03 35.00
N ASP A 627 -11.30 9.66 35.34
CA ASP A 627 -10.52 10.21 36.45
C ASP A 627 -9.16 10.78 35.99
N LEU A 628 -9.09 11.22 34.73
CA LEU A 628 -7.87 11.74 34.08
C LEU A 628 -6.71 10.72 34.07
N GLY A 629 -7.07 9.43 33.91
CA GLY A 629 -6.14 8.34 33.71
C GLY A 629 -5.47 7.85 34.99
N VAL A 630 -6.11 8.04 36.16
CA VAL A 630 -5.73 7.31 37.38
C VAL A 630 -6.07 5.84 37.19
N THR A 631 -7.27 5.54 36.67
CA THR A 631 -7.68 4.20 36.24
C THR A 631 -8.11 4.20 34.77
N TRP A 632 -7.99 3.03 34.14
CA TRP A 632 -8.36 2.82 32.74
C TRP A 632 -9.18 1.54 32.59
N THR A 633 -10.20 1.60 31.74
CA THR A 633 -11.03 0.44 31.37
C THR A 633 -10.91 0.20 29.87
N GLU A 634 -10.60 -1.04 29.48
CA GLU A 634 -10.56 -1.42 28.07
C GLU A 634 -11.96 -1.31 27.43
N HIS A 635 -12.04 -0.64 26.28
CA HIS A 635 -13.30 -0.42 25.58
C HIS A 635 -13.73 -1.70 24.83
N PRO A 636 -15.02 -2.05 24.76
CA PRO A 636 -15.49 -3.29 24.13
C PRO A 636 -15.06 -3.49 22.65
N THR A 637 -14.81 -2.38 21.93
CA THR A 637 -14.37 -2.38 20.53
C THR A 637 -12.86 -2.46 20.32
N SER A 638 -12.09 -2.43 21.41
CA SER A 638 -10.63 -2.61 21.40
C SER A 638 -10.25 -3.89 20.65
N ARG A 639 -9.23 -3.79 19.78
CA ARG A 639 -8.70 -4.89 18.95
C ARG A 639 -9.72 -5.53 18.00
N LYS A 640 -10.84 -4.86 17.72
CA LYS A 640 -11.92 -5.41 16.89
C LYS A 640 -12.40 -4.45 15.82
N ALA A 641 -12.75 -3.22 16.19
CA ALA A 641 -13.47 -2.32 15.28
C ALA A 641 -12.58 -1.61 14.25
N LEU A 642 -11.31 -1.38 14.57
CA LEU A 642 -10.42 -0.52 13.79
C LEU A 642 -9.12 -1.25 13.49
N ILE A 643 -9.01 -1.87 12.30
CA ILE A 643 -7.78 -2.52 11.83
C ILE A 643 -6.63 -1.52 11.61
N GLU A 644 -5.38 -1.98 11.69
CA GLU A 644 -4.19 -1.17 11.40
C GLU A 644 -2.94 -2.00 11.04
N PRO A 645 -1.94 -1.41 10.36
CA PRO A 645 -0.67 -2.05 10.05
C PRO A 645 0.43 -1.69 11.06
N THR A 646 0.06 -1.50 12.34
CA THR A 646 0.92 -0.92 13.39
C THR A 646 1.42 0.49 13.01
N CYS A 647 0.50 1.46 12.95
CA CYS A 647 0.77 2.83 12.47
C CYS A 647 0.16 3.88 13.41
N MET A 648 0.46 5.16 13.23
CA MET A 648 -0.31 6.23 13.87
C MET A 648 -1.75 6.22 13.30
N GLY A 649 -2.74 6.55 14.13
CA GLY A 649 -4.13 6.72 13.69
C GLY A 649 -4.76 7.93 14.38
N SER A 650 -5.32 8.86 13.60
CA SER A 650 -5.98 10.06 14.11
C SER A 650 -7.34 9.70 14.71
N LEU A 651 -7.67 10.25 15.88
CA LEU A 651 -9.02 10.23 16.45
C LEU A 651 -9.41 11.66 16.82
N HIS A 652 -10.55 12.13 16.33
CA HIS A 652 -11.03 13.50 16.57
C HIS A 652 -12.52 13.49 16.89
N LYS A 653 -12.93 14.31 17.87
CA LYS A 653 -14.35 14.55 18.15
C LYS A 653 -14.81 15.80 17.42
N HIS A 654 -15.93 15.67 16.73
CA HIS A 654 -16.58 16.76 16.01
C HIS A 654 -18.03 16.91 16.48
N ILE A 655 -18.52 18.14 16.58
CA ILE A 655 -19.92 18.42 16.89
C ILE A 655 -20.60 18.94 15.64
N ARG A 656 -21.62 18.22 15.17
CA ARG A 656 -22.43 18.59 13.99
C ARG A 656 -23.90 18.54 14.36
N LYS A 657 -24.63 19.64 14.15
CA LYS A 657 -26.07 19.78 14.46
C LYS A 657 -26.40 19.36 15.90
N GLY A 658 -25.53 19.73 16.84
CA GLY A 658 -25.63 19.39 18.25
C GLY A 658 -25.32 17.94 18.63
N LYS A 659 -24.90 17.08 17.68
CA LYS A 659 -24.56 15.67 17.93
C LYS A 659 -23.05 15.44 17.86
N SER A 660 -22.54 14.58 18.74
CA SER A 660 -21.14 14.14 18.69
C SER A 660 -20.90 13.15 17.57
N LEU A 661 -19.80 13.34 16.86
CA LEU A 661 -19.23 12.40 15.92
C LEU A 661 -17.80 12.10 16.36
N LEU A 662 -17.42 10.82 16.32
CA LEU A 662 -16.01 10.44 16.35
C LEU A 662 -15.53 10.17 14.92
N LEU A 663 -14.42 10.77 14.57
CA LEU A 663 -13.77 10.66 13.28
C LEU A 663 -12.43 9.97 13.46
N PHE A 664 -12.19 8.91 12.69
CA PHE A 664 -10.95 8.15 12.75
C PHE A 664 -10.31 8.05 11.38
N SER A 665 -8.99 8.23 11.31
CA SER A 665 -8.24 8.08 10.06
C SER A 665 -6.95 7.30 10.27
N ASN A 666 -6.75 6.28 9.43
CA ASN A 666 -5.50 5.52 9.34
C ASN A 666 -5.42 4.77 8.00
N PRO A 667 -4.28 4.11 7.71
CA PRO A 667 -4.23 3.08 6.68
C PRO A 667 -5.13 1.90 7.08
N ALA A 668 -6.24 1.70 6.36
CA ALA A 668 -7.22 0.65 6.65
C ALA A 668 -6.78 -0.71 6.08
N ASN A 669 -5.62 -1.17 6.52
CA ASN A 669 -5.00 -2.42 6.10
C ASN A 669 -4.26 -3.03 7.31
N GLN A 670 -4.19 -4.36 7.39
CA GLN A 670 -3.64 -5.05 8.56
C GLN A 670 -2.10 -5.10 8.58
N SER A 671 -1.42 -4.81 7.48
CA SER A 671 0.03 -5.06 7.37
C SER A 671 0.83 -4.03 6.57
N VAL A 672 0.21 -3.37 5.60
CA VAL A 672 0.88 -2.37 4.77
C VAL A 672 0.21 -1.01 4.97
N ARG A 673 0.99 0.06 4.92
CA ARG A 673 0.47 1.44 5.01
C ARG A 673 -0.11 1.89 3.65
N THR A 674 -1.22 1.28 3.26
CA THR A 674 -2.04 1.59 2.07
C THR A 674 -3.48 1.86 2.49
N ASN A 675 -4.31 2.35 1.56
CA ASN A 675 -5.75 2.57 1.80
C ASN A 675 -5.99 3.54 2.97
N MET A 676 -5.39 4.73 2.92
CA MET A 676 -5.70 5.80 3.89
C MET A 676 -7.20 6.07 3.86
N THR A 677 -7.87 5.87 4.99
CA THR A 677 -9.34 5.84 5.05
C THR A 677 -9.83 6.64 6.25
N LEU A 678 -10.81 7.50 6.00
CA LEU A 678 -11.58 8.18 7.04
C LEU A 678 -12.82 7.34 7.38
N LYS A 679 -13.11 7.21 8.67
CA LYS A 679 -14.26 6.50 9.23
C LYS A 679 -15.00 7.40 10.22
N VAL A 680 -16.32 7.30 10.26
CA VAL A 680 -17.16 8.07 11.20
C VAL A 680 -17.96 7.11 12.09
N SER A 681 -18.01 7.43 13.38
CA SER A 681 -18.89 6.82 14.37
C SER A 681 -19.84 7.88 14.92
N THR A 682 -21.12 7.52 15.02
CA THR A 682 -22.20 8.38 15.57
C THR A 682 -22.65 7.91 16.95
N ASP A 683 -21.94 6.95 17.55
CA ASP A 683 -22.34 6.23 18.77
C ASP A 683 -21.16 6.08 19.75
N ASN A 684 -20.32 7.11 19.85
CA ASN A 684 -19.16 7.19 20.73
C ASN A 684 -18.13 6.06 20.53
N GLY A 685 -17.98 5.58 19.30
CA GLY A 685 -16.94 4.62 18.91
C GLY A 685 -17.33 3.16 19.04
N ASN A 686 -18.61 2.88 19.31
CA ASN A 686 -19.16 1.53 19.39
C ASN A 686 -19.28 0.87 18.01
N THR A 687 -19.65 1.63 16.98
CA THR A 687 -19.72 1.13 15.60
C THR A 687 -19.09 2.09 14.60
N TRP A 688 -18.58 1.53 13.49
CA TRP A 688 -17.94 2.24 12.39
C TRP A 688 -18.46 1.70 11.04
N PRO A 689 -19.72 2.01 10.66
CA PRO A 689 -20.35 1.43 9.48
C PRO A 689 -19.55 1.66 8.20
N GLU A 690 -19.43 0.66 7.31
CA GLU A 690 -18.75 0.82 6.00
C GLU A 690 -19.38 1.95 5.17
N SER A 691 -20.69 2.17 5.30
CA SER A 691 -21.39 3.28 4.68
C SER A 691 -20.90 4.65 5.17
N TYR A 692 -20.23 4.77 6.31
CA TYR A 692 -19.65 6.02 6.81
C TYR A 692 -18.11 6.05 6.69
N GLN A 693 -17.57 5.31 5.73
CA GLN A 693 -16.15 5.31 5.40
C GLN A 693 -15.91 5.89 4.00
N THR A 694 -14.74 6.50 3.82
CA THR A 694 -14.23 6.94 2.51
C THR A 694 -12.73 6.72 2.44
N GLU A 695 -12.28 6.03 1.39
CA GLU A 695 -10.86 5.93 1.07
C GLU A 695 -10.39 7.25 0.44
N LEU A 696 -9.25 7.75 0.89
CA LEU A 696 -8.65 9.02 0.48
C LEU A 696 -7.42 8.80 -0.42
N ASP A 697 -6.68 7.72 -0.17
CA ASP A 697 -5.46 7.38 -0.92
C ASP A 697 -5.22 5.87 -0.89
N GLN A 698 -5.32 5.25 -2.07
CA GLN A 698 -5.20 3.81 -2.24
C GLN A 698 -3.76 3.32 -2.05
N TYR A 699 -2.78 4.13 -2.43
CA TYR A 699 -1.39 3.68 -2.60
C TYR A 699 -0.57 3.81 -1.32
N ARG A 700 0.62 3.19 -1.35
CA ARG A 700 1.49 3.12 -0.19
C ARG A 700 2.02 4.50 0.17
N SER A 701 2.01 4.80 1.47
CA SER A 701 2.62 6.01 2.03
C SER A 701 3.31 5.70 3.37
N ALA A 702 3.80 6.74 4.05
CA ALA A 702 4.29 6.62 5.41
C ALA A 702 3.16 6.52 6.46
N GLY A 703 1.91 6.86 6.09
CA GLY A 703 0.69 6.41 6.75
C GLY A 703 0.16 7.25 7.92
N TYR A 704 0.82 8.33 8.34
CA TYR A 704 0.35 9.12 9.48
C TYR A 704 -0.70 10.12 9.02
N SER A 705 -1.66 10.47 9.89
CA SER A 705 -2.71 11.44 9.58
C SER A 705 -3.16 12.21 10.82
N CYS A 706 -3.78 13.38 10.62
CA CYS A 706 -4.32 14.20 11.70
C CYS A 706 -5.57 14.96 11.20
N ILE A 707 -6.66 14.90 11.96
CA ILE A 707 -7.97 15.48 11.63
C ILE A 707 -8.19 16.75 12.45
N THR A 708 -8.88 17.74 11.88
CA THR A 708 -9.43 18.89 12.63
C THR A 708 -10.81 19.31 12.11
N SER A 709 -11.54 20.12 12.87
CA SER A 709 -12.80 20.72 12.45
C SER A 709 -12.55 22.05 11.73
N ILE A 710 -12.97 22.20 10.47
CA ILE A 710 -12.90 23.50 9.78
C ILE A 710 -14.14 24.34 10.11
N ASN A 711 -15.31 23.72 10.01
CA ASN A 711 -16.61 24.26 10.40
C ASN A 711 -17.55 23.09 10.73
N GLU A 712 -18.82 23.37 11.04
CA GLU A 712 -19.82 22.37 11.46
C GLU A 712 -20.06 21.23 10.44
N ASP A 713 -19.92 21.49 9.14
CA ASP A 713 -20.20 20.49 8.10
C ASP A 713 -18.94 20.02 7.36
N THR A 714 -17.76 20.54 7.73
CA THR A 714 -16.51 20.29 7.01
C THR A 714 -15.36 20.03 7.97
N ILE A 715 -14.64 18.94 7.73
CA ILE A 715 -13.41 18.62 8.44
C ILE A 715 -12.19 18.81 7.52
N GLY A 716 -11.04 19.06 8.14
CA GLY A 716 -9.75 19.06 7.47
C GLY A 716 -8.97 17.82 7.88
N ILE A 717 -8.28 17.21 6.92
CA ILE A 717 -7.36 16.11 7.19
C ILE A 717 -6.00 16.41 6.57
N LEU A 718 -4.95 16.26 7.36
CA LEU A 718 -3.55 16.34 6.94
C LEU A 718 -2.94 14.94 7.07
N TYR A 719 -2.33 14.41 6.02
CA TYR A 719 -1.76 13.07 6.07
C TYR A 719 -0.57 12.88 5.13
N GLU A 720 0.21 11.85 5.41
CA GLU A 720 1.29 11.39 4.54
C GLU A 720 0.73 10.55 3.41
N SER A 721 0.89 11.02 2.18
CA SER A 721 0.21 10.49 0.99
C SER A 721 1.19 9.77 0.06
N SER A 722 0.65 8.97 -0.85
CA SER A 722 1.37 8.47 -2.02
C SER A 722 1.70 9.58 -3.03
N GLN A 723 1.01 10.73 -2.96
CA GLN A 723 1.09 11.81 -3.94
C GLN A 723 1.97 12.98 -3.52
N ALA A 724 2.15 13.23 -2.23
CA ALA A 724 3.09 14.23 -1.69
C ALA A 724 3.48 13.83 -0.26
N GLN A 725 4.54 14.44 0.29
CA GLN A 725 4.99 14.11 1.65
C GLN A 725 3.91 14.42 2.68
N LEU A 726 3.24 15.57 2.54
CA LEU A 726 2.05 15.92 3.30
C LEU A 726 0.96 16.47 2.37
N VAL A 727 -0.25 15.92 2.50
CA VAL A 727 -1.45 16.31 1.76
C VAL A 727 -2.52 16.82 2.71
N PHE A 728 -3.12 17.95 2.38
CA PHE A 728 -4.31 18.46 3.03
C PHE A 728 -5.55 18.28 2.15
N GLN A 729 -6.65 17.81 2.73
CA GLN A 729 -7.97 17.74 2.08
C GLN A 729 -9.08 18.28 2.99
N GLN A 730 -10.10 18.87 2.37
CA GLN A 730 -11.38 19.14 3.01
C GLN A 730 -12.36 17.99 2.72
N ILE A 731 -13.08 17.55 3.75
CA ILE A 731 -14.09 16.50 3.61
C ILE A 731 -15.41 17.04 4.14
N SER A 732 -16.44 17.01 3.30
CA SER A 732 -17.78 17.45 3.67
C SER A 732 -18.51 16.30 4.37
N LEU A 733 -18.97 16.51 5.60
CA LEU A 733 -19.71 15.48 6.34
C LEU A 733 -21.06 15.16 5.70
N ASN A 734 -21.62 16.07 4.90
CA ASN A 734 -22.84 15.83 4.12
C ASN A 734 -22.66 14.67 3.12
N GLU A 735 -21.48 14.57 2.51
CA GLU A 735 -21.18 13.51 1.52
C GLU A 735 -21.02 12.12 2.17
N LEU A 736 -20.65 12.07 3.45
CA LEU A 736 -20.45 10.84 4.20
C LEU A 736 -21.73 10.35 4.87
N LEU A 737 -22.51 11.27 5.44
CA LEU A 737 -23.63 10.95 6.32
C LEU A 737 -25.00 11.12 5.68
N ASP A 738 -25.17 12.09 4.77
CA ASP A 738 -26.50 12.53 4.33
C ASP A 738 -26.82 12.07 2.89
N ASN A 739 -25.82 11.99 2.00
CA ASN A 739 -26.01 11.72 0.56
C ASN A 739 -25.97 10.24 0.15
N LYS A 740 -26.03 9.28 1.08
CA LYS A 740 -26.02 7.85 0.74
C LYS A 740 -27.45 7.28 0.72
N PRO A 741 -27.80 6.42 -0.26
CA PRO A 741 -29.12 5.81 -0.31
C PRO A 741 -29.38 5.07 1.00
N LYS A 742 -30.52 5.35 1.63
CA LYS A 742 -30.96 4.63 2.84
C LYS A 742 -30.97 3.15 2.51
N GLN A 743 -30.13 2.37 3.19
CA GLN A 743 -30.27 0.91 3.15
C GLN A 743 -31.64 0.58 3.74
N ASN A 744 -32.53 0.03 2.93
CA ASN A 744 -33.75 -0.59 3.44
C ASN A 744 -33.31 -1.70 4.41
N LYS A 745 -33.79 -1.59 5.64
CA LYS A 745 -33.54 -2.54 6.72
C LYS A 745 -34.01 -3.94 6.37
#